data_AF-A0A351TSL0-F1
#
_entry.id   AF-A0A351TSL0-F1
#
_cell.length_a   1.000
_cell.length_b   1.000
_cell.length_c   1.000
_cell.angle_alpha   90.00
_cell.angle_beta   90.00
_cell.angle_gamma   90.00
#
_symmetry.space_group_name_H-M   'P 1'
#
loop_
_entity.id
_entity.type
_entity.pdbx_description
1 polymer ?
#
loop_
_entity_poly.entity_id
_entity_poly.type
_entity_poly.pdbx_seq_one_letter_code
_entity_poly.pdbx_strand_id
1 'polypeptide(L)'
;MRKKAISGILLTAMLVGAFSGCGAGNKEASNALDTSQGTKMSGASDGTRNAEVSTGAAGSGSRELSSGEGDMLDPFAVQALEGKDNSLDAYSAVARFSLQTENPEDAMDGVLSDSFLGTTRAYCFIKHLYSNAYESWDEVSFVSIEGERGTERIDLVNQLWGVGPAAGTDHYVGLNTEADEVTGEELYILTERDENQEKVREFPLKFLEGDIGTVNETIQEFGADSSGAAHLVQGGRYLVVSQEGEILAEYAPEDGTIRDMVPLYDGHMAFWQEGKGKQGEMSLRCMDAESGMPVTLAAWEKPENNIYYVTLFDGDSLLYADKDGLYRSDLSGKNPEILYTWVQHGIIAHGISGIQTDGEGKITVLYSDSDQYTCLCLEPTTEEVPVCKITMNVRENDVEAWQGVVAEFNKRYPSCYIELVGLDYDDRTVLLTQLTAGKGPVLLDTSLVDFAATEELWEPLDNVLEQLGIMEELYPNVMEMGKINGTLYGIVRDFYLETVVAWDPDLEDWDFDTFMQYAQGTLGLEAVCNYYDRDNGATQLLSLLSHGLEDCYFIVTDEETGGLHFDSDRFRQVLELMGKYCSSEEGVLPGDSLLEGKTLCNILTVRRPEDIAGYRKIYGENAGFIGFPTKDGGIHQMQTSTMLSIRKSAAKEEKEAAAAFLALYLSREAHVRAIKDATWGYHLSVRRDVLDEQIASMPTITSLYFFGEVNMKDNMDIERDRATLLELIDGARPGSFFEPRNILYEELDLYLAGDITEDMLIDHLENRLGLYLGERN
;
A
#
# COMPACT_ATOMS: atom_id res chain seq x y z
N MET A 1 -9.79 -46.98 1.99
CA MET A 1 -10.70 -46.37 3.00
C MET A 1 -9.97 -45.88 4.26
N ARG A 2 -8.87 -46.52 4.72
CA ARG A 2 -8.09 -46.03 5.88
C ARG A 2 -7.21 -44.79 5.61
N LYS A 3 -6.55 -44.67 4.45
CA LYS A 3 -5.78 -43.46 4.04
C LYS A 3 -6.61 -42.17 4.12
N LYS A 4 -7.90 -42.23 3.78
CA LYS A 4 -8.83 -41.07 3.78
C LYS A 4 -9.19 -40.55 5.17
N ALA A 5 -9.12 -41.37 6.21
CA ALA A 5 -9.52 -40.97 7.57
C ALA A 5 -8.37 -40.35 8.38
N ILE A 6 -7.12 -40.64 8.02
CA ILE A 6 -5.91 -40.19 8.73
C ILE A 6 -5.51 -38.78 8.27
N SER A 7 -5.55 -38.52 6.96
CA SER A 7 -5.29 -37.18 6.38
C SER A 7 -6.25 -36.09 6.93
N GLY A 8 -7.53 -36.42 7.15
CA GLY A 8 -8.49 -35.48 7.76
C GLY A 8 -8.23 -35.15 9.24
N ILE A 9 -7.64 -36.06 10.01
CA ILE A 9 -7.29 -35.83 11.43
C ILE A 9 -6.01 -34.97 11.55
N LEU A 10 -5.05 -35.15 10.64
CA LEU A 10 -3.80 -34.39 10.58
C LEU A 10 -3.99 -32.95 10.12
N LEU A 11 -4.87 -32.71 9.13
CA LEU A 11 -5.29 -31.35 8.77
C LEU A 11 -5.97 -30.64 9.95
N THR A 12 -6.70 -31.38 10.80
CA THR A 12 -7.31 -30.85 12.02
C THR A 12 -6.25 -30.47 13.08
N ALA A 13 -5.12 -31.17 13.15
CA ALA A 13 -4.02 -30.83 14.05
C ALA A 13 -3.24 -29.58 13.59
N MET A 14 -3.02 -29.42 12.27
CA MET A 14 -2.47 -28.19 11.68
C MET A 14 -3.40 -26.99 11.84
N LEU A 15 -4.71 -27.19 11.68
CA LEU A 15 -5.71 -26.17 12.01
C LEU A 15 -5.61 -25.74 13.47
N VAL A 16 -5.28 -26.64 14.42
CA VAL A 16 -5.11 -26.29 15.85
C VAL A 16 -3.75 -25.63 16.14
N GLY A 17 -2.69 -26.01 15.43
CA GLY A 17 -1.35 -25.42 15.52
C GLY A 17 -1.28 -23.98 14.99
N ALA A 18 -1.94 -23.70 13.86
CA ALA A 18 -2.08 -22.36 13.30
C ALA A 18 -2.82 -21.37 14.23
N PHE A 19 -3.65 -21.86 15.16
CA PHE A 19 -4.26 -21.03 16.21
C PHE A 19 -3.38 -20.79 17.44
N SER A 20 -2.17 -21.36 17.51
CA SER A 20 -1.39 -21.42 18.77
C SER A 20 0.07 -20.93 18.69
N GLY A 21 0.59 -20.48 17.54
CA GLY A 21 1.98 -20.03 17.43
C GLY A 21 2.20 -18.95 16.36
N CYS A 22 2.58 -17.74 16.83
CA CYS A 22 2.94 -16.53 16.08
C CYS A 22 1.81 -15.88 15.25
N GLY A 23 1.44 -14.66 15.65
CA GLY A 23 0.29 -13.94 15.10
C GLY A 23 0.61 -13.03 13.92
N ALA A 24 -0.35 -12.94 13.01
CA ALA A 24 -1.03 -11.71 12.56
C ALA A 24 -2.05 -12.12 11.49
N GLY A 25 -3.28 -11.57 11.54
CA GLY A 25 -4.25 -11.63 10.45
C GLY A 25 -5.47 -12.51 10.69
N ASN A 26 -6.65 -11.88 10.73
CA ASN A 26 -7.94 -12.46 11.10
C ASN A 26 -8.78 -12.89 9.86
N LYS A 27 -9.40 -14.06 10.00
CA LYS A 27 -10.69 -14.54 9.44
C LYS A 27 -11.74 -13.43 9.21
N GLU A 28 -12.69 -13.47 8.27
CA GLU A 28 -13.69 -14.52 7.93
C GLU A 28 -14.38 -14.08 6.60
N ALA A 29 -14.43 -14.92 5.56
CA ALA A 29 -15.55 -15.78 5.11
C ALA A 29 -16.80 -15.06 4.55
N SER A 30 -17.04 -15.34 3.27
CA SER A 30 -18.22 -14.99 2.47
C SER A 30 -19.29 -16.09 2.49
N ASN A 31 -20.45 -15.83 1.87
CA ASN A 31 -21.40 -16.78 1.25
C ASN A 31 -22.63 -15.99 0.76
N ALA A 32 -23.36 -16.26 -0.32
CA ALA A 32 -23.25 -17.03 -1.56
C ALA A 32 -24.59 -16.86 -2.34
N LEU A 33 -24.63 -17.34 -3.61
CA LEU A 33 -25.78 -17.77 -4.46
C LEU A 33 -26.42 -16.72 -5.43
N ASP A 34 -26.76 -16.99 -6.70
CA ASP A 34 -26.59 -18.16 -7.60
C ASP A 34 -27.09 -17.81 -9.04
N THR A 35 -26.59 -18.52 -10.06
CA THR A 35 -27.20 -18.85 -11.39
C THR A 35 -27.64 -17.72 -12.37
N SER A 36 -27.29 -17.70 -13.67
CA SER A 36 -27.61 -18.73 -14.68
C SER A 36 -27.10 -18.38 -16.11
N GLN A 37 -26.59 -19.42 -16.79
CA GLN A 37 -26.75 -19.81 -18.20
C GLN A 37 -26.86 -18.77 -19.35
N GLY A 38 -25.80 -18.74 -20.17
CA GLY A 38 -25.85 -19.22 -21.57
C GLY A 38 -26.23 -18.23 -22.69
N THR A 39 -25.39 -18.13 -23.73
CA THR A 39 -25.68 -18.56 -25.12
C THR A 39 -24.60 -18.09 -26.09
N LYS A 40 -24.17 -19.02 -26.96
CA LYS A 40 -23.25 -18.88 -28.10
C LYS A 40 -23.76 -17.88 -29.16
N MET A 41 -22.83 -17.29 -29.92
CA MET A 41 -22.79 -17.21 -31.41
C MET A 41 -21.79 -16.12 -31.84
N SER A 42 -20.62 -16.48 -32.39
CA SER A 42 -20.32 -16.66 -33.82
C SER A 42 -20.22 -15.36 -34.62
N GLY A 43 -19.12 -15.19 -35.37
CA GLY A 43 -19.11 -14.32 -36.56
C GLY A 43 -17.76 -13.69 -36.85
N ALA A 44 -16.94 -14.37 -37.64
CA ALA A 44 -15.65 -13.91 -38.12
C ALA A 44 -15.76 -12.90 -39.30
N SER A 45 -14.71 -12.08 -39.38
CA SER A 45 -13.96 -11.61 -40.56
C SER A 45 -14.68 -10.96 -41.75
N ASP A 46 -14.27 -9.71 -42.02
CA ASP A 46 -13.64 -9.17 -43.24
C ASP A 46 -14.10 -7.71 -43.38
N GLY A 47 -13.28 -6.72 -43.69
CA GLY A 47 -11.95 -6.63 -44.22
C GLY A 47 -11.77 -5.22 -44.81
N THR A 48 -10.63 -4.99 -45.44
CA THR A 48 -10.31 -3.89 -46.38
C THR A 48 -9.60 -2.65 -45.81
N ARG A 49 -8.28 -2.67 -46.00
CA ARG A 49 -7.39 -1.51 -46.11
C ARG A 49 -7.76 -0.68 -47.34
N ASN A 50 -7.58 0.64 -47.26
CA ASN A 50 -7.04 1.45 -48.36
C ASN A 50 -6.40 2.73 -47.78
N ALA A 51 -5.15 2.95 -48.17
CA ALA A 51 -4.41 4.18 -48.00
C ALA A 51 -4.20 4.79 -49.40
N GLU A 52 -4.30 6.12 -49.52
CA GLU A 52 -3.47 6.95 -50.42
C GLU A 52 -3.81 8.44 -50.17
N VAL A 53 -2.84 9.20 -49.64
CA VAL A 53 -1.98 10.18 -50.33
C VAL A 53 -2.70 11.45 -50.78
N SER A 54 -2.26 12.60 -50.24
CA SER A 54 -2.50 13.92 -50.83
C SER A 54 -1.23 14.78 -50.75
N THR A 55 -0.90 15.38 -51.89
CA THR A 55 0.22 16.27 -52.17
C THR A 55 -0.14 17.74 -51.88
N GLY A 56 0.85 18.53 -51.46
CA GLY A 56 0.64 19.90 -50.95
C GLY A 56 0.51 21.02 -51.99
N ALA A 57 0.23 22.23 -51.49
CA ALA A 57 0.66 23.51 -52.05
C ALA A 57 0.47 24.65 -51.03
N ALA A 58 1.44 25.57 -51.00
CA ALA A 58 1.54 26.71 -50.10
C ALA A 58 0.59 27.88 -50.44
N GLY A 59 0.19 28.63 -49.41
CA GLY A 59 -0.46 29.93 -49.53
C GLY A 59 -0.41 30.69 -48.19
N SER A 60 0.37 31.77 -48.15
CA SER A 60 0.51 32.67 -46.99
C SER A 60 -0.74 33.52 -46.76
N GLY A 61 -1.17 33.66 -45.52
CA GLY A 61 -2.20 34.62 -45.12
C GLY A 61 -2.41 34.62 -43.60
N SER A 62 -1.77 35.58 -42.94
CA SER A 62 -1.92 36.00 -41.55
C SER A 62 -3.32 35.78 -40.95
N ARG A 63 -3.40 35.02 -39.85
CA ARG A 63 -4.51 35.05 -38.91
C ARG A 63 -4.11 34.46 -37.56
N GLU A 64 -4.41 35.23 -36.51
CA GLU A 64 -4.71 34.87 -35.11
C GLU A 64 -4.07 33.59 -34.55
N LEU A 65 -3.26 33.75 -33.50
CA LEU A 65 -2.77 32.68 -32.63
C LEU A 65 -3.96 31.89 -32.07
N SER A 66 -4.36 30.83 -32.77
CA SER A 66 -5.05 29.71 -32.15
C SER A 66 -4.02 28.96 -31.32
N SER A 67 -4.26 28.85 -30.02
CA SER A 67 -3.64 27.86 -29.13
C SER A 67 -3.71 26.50 -29.81
N GLY A 68 -2.59 26.05 -30.36
CA GLY A 68 -2.50 24.84 -31.16
C GLY A 68 -2.62 23.60 -30.27
N GLU A 69 -3.22 22.56 -30.83
CA GLU A 69 -3.36 21.18 -30.35
C GLU A 69 -2.00 20.46 -30.09
N GLY A 70 -0.91 21.19 -29.85
CA GLY A 70 0.45 20.66 -29.70
C GLY A 70 1.00 20.59 -28.27
N ASP A 71 0.28 21.15 -27.29
CA ASP A 71 0.73 21.29 -25.89
C ASP A 71 -0.08 20.45 -24.88
N MET A 72 -0.92 19.53 -25.36
CA MET A 72 -1.63 18.58 -24.48
C MET A 72 -0.67 17.55 -23.91
N LEU A 73 -0.80 17.28 -22.60
CA LEU A 73 -0.07 16.22 -21.91
C LEU A 73 -0.67 14.86 -22.25
N ASP A 74 0.16 13.89 -22.61
CA ASP A 74 -0.28 12.51 -22.84
C ASP A 74 0.07 11.66 -21.61
N PRO A 75 -0.91 11.25 -20.77
CA PRO A 75 -0.65 10.39 -19.61
C PRO A 75 -0.21 8.97 -19.99
N PHE A 76 -0.26 8.61 -21.27
CA PHE A 76 0.17 7.32 -21.80
C PHE A 76 1.54 7.37 -22.49
N ALA A 77 2.19 8.54 -22.55
CA ALA A 77 3.46 8.73 -23.24
C ALA A 77 4.57 7.75 -22.78
N VAL A 78 4.56 7.38 -21.50
CA VAL A 78 5.54 6.45 -20.92
C VAL A 78 5.20 4.97 -21.14
N GLN A 79 4.04 4.62 -21.70
CA GLN A 79 3.67 3.21 -21.95
C GLN A 79 4.67 2.49 -22.85
N ALA A 80 5.29 3.20 -23.80
CA ALA A 80 6.34 2.64 -24.65
C ALA A 80 7.65 2.29 -23.91
N LEU A 81 7.75 2.70 -22.64
CA LEU A 81 8.85 2.41 -21.72
C LEU A 81 8.50 1.32 -20.70
N GLU A 82 7.27 0.79 -20.72
CA GLU A 82 6.85 -0.27 -19.81
C GLU A 82 7.80 -1.47 -19.91
N GLY A 83 8.33 -1.89 -18.76
CA GLY A 83 9.28 -2.99 -18.66
C GLY A 83 10.68 -2.73 -19.25
N LYS A 84 10.95 -1.53 -19.79
CA LYS A 84 12.30 -1.14 -20.19
C LYS A 84 13.09 -0.65 -18.99
N ASP A 85 14.10 -1.42 -18.65
CA ASP A 85 14.98 -1.13 -17.54
C ASP A 85 15.79 0.16 -17.77
N ASN A 86 16.29 0.75 -16.68
CA ASN A 86 17.29 1.81 -16.81
C ASN A 86 18.70 1.23 -16.87
N SER A 87 19.65 2.06 -17.32
CA SER A 87 21.05 1.68 -17.53
C SER A 87 22.00 2.22 -16.46
N LEU A 88 21.48 2.52 -15.25
CA LEU A 88 22.28 3.13 -14.18
C LEU A 88 23.23 2.14 -13.50
N ASP A 89 22.92 0.84 -13.56
CA ASP A 89 23.69 -0.22 -12.93
C ASP A 89 24.50 -1.05 -13.96
N ALA A 90 25.42 -1.87 -13.46
CA ALA A 90 26.27 -2.74 -14.29
C ALA A 90 25.48 -3.84 -15.03
N TYR A 91 24.29 -4.17 -14.52
CA TYR A 91 23.34 -5.09 -15.11
C TYR A 91 22.01 -4.38 -15.38
N SER A 92 21.31 -4.85 -16.41
CA SER A 92 19.95 -4.43 -16.73
C SER A 92 19.01 -5.62 -16.76
N ALA A 93 17.78 -5.40 -16.32
CA ALA A 93 16.69 -6.34 -16.44
C ALA A 93 16.29 -6.52 -17.90
N VAL A 94 16.38 -7.76 -18.38
CA VAL A 94 15.91 -8.15 -19.73
C VAL A 94 14.52 -8.75 -19.68
N ALA A 95 14.11 -9.25 -18.51
CA ALA A 95 12.78 -9.74 -18.26
C ALA A 95 12.41 -9.70 -16.77
N ARG A 96 11.13 -9.49 -16.51
CA ARG A 96 10.54 -9.51 -15.16
C ARG A 96 9.18 -10.18 -15.24
N PHE A 97 8.98 -11.24 -14.46
CA PHE A 97 7.72 -11.98 -14.45
C PHE A 97 7.25 -12.24 -13.03
N SER A 98 6.10 -11.67 -12.69
CA SER A 98 5.40 -12.03 -11.45
C SER A 98 4.92 -13.48 -11.53
N LEU A 99 5.17 -14.21 -10.46
CA LEU A 99 4.70 -15.57 -10.26
C LEU A 99 3.29 -15.48 -9.68
N GLN A 100 2.31 -15.85 -10.51
CA GLN A 100 0.91 -15.80 -10.14
C GLN A 100 0.50 -17.13 -9.54
N THR A 101 -0.21 -17.05 -8.43
CA THR A 101 -0.85 -18.20 -7.79
C THR A 101 -2.36 -18.02 -7.78
N GLU A 102 -3.10 -19.12 -7.64
CA GLU A 102 -4.54 -19.01 -7.42
C GLU A 102 -4.79 -18.28 -6.10
N ASN A 103 -5.82 -17.43 -6.06
CA ASN A 103 -6.29 -16.80 -4.83
C ASN A 103 -7.79 -17.10 -4.68
N PRO A 104 -8.15 -18.34 -4.32
CA PRO A 104 -9.53 -18.77 -4.33
C PRO A 104 -10.29 -18.20 -3.13
N GLU A 105 -11.54 -17.79 -3.35
CA GLU A 105 -12.43 -17.28 -2.30
C GLU A 105 -12.59 -18.31 -1.17
N ASP A 106 -12.68 -17.82 0.07
CA ASP A 106 -12.83 -18.59 1.32
C ASP A 106 -11.68 -19.55 1.69
N ALA A 107 -10.56 -19.54 0.97
CA ALA A 107 -9.34 -20.17 1.46
C ALA A 107 -8.88 -19.46 2.74
N MET A 108 -8.40 -20.23 3.71
CA MET A 108 -7.80 -19.67 4.91
C MET A 108 -6.44 -19.07 4.55
N ASP A 109 -6.21 -17.81 4.94
CA ASP A 109 -4.95 -17.10 4.69
C ASP A 109 -3.75 -17.83 5.34
N GLY A 110 -2.68 -17.98 4.54
CA GLY A 110 -1.30 -18.24 4.96
C GLY A 110 -1.04 -19.48 5.83
N VAL A 111 -0.81 -20.66 5.24
CA VAL A 111 -0.47 -21.84 6.06
C VAL A 111 0.81 -22.59 5.64
N LEU A 112 1.14 -22.68 4.35
CA LEU A 112 2.46 -23.18 3.91
C LEU A 112 2.74 -22.66 2.50
N SER A 113 3.83 -21.91 2.33
CA SER A 113 4.31 -21.48 1.01
C SER A 113 5.82 -21.61 0.91
N ASP A 114 6.28 -22.20 -0.18
CA ASP A 114 7.69 -22.33 -0.52
C ASP A 114 7.95 -21.74 -1.90
N SER A 115 9.19 -21.36 -2.17
CA SER A 115 9.59 -20.89 -3.49
C SER A 115 11.06 -21.22 -3.75
N PHE A 116 11.39 -21.53 -4.99
CA PHE A 116 12.77 -21.81 -5.38
C PHE A 116 12.96 -21.52 -6.87
N LEU A 117 14.22 -21.51 -7.28
CA LEU A 117 14.64 -21.22 -8.65
C LEU A 117 15.35 -22.46 -9.25
N GLY A 118 14.82 -22.96 -10.36
CA GLY A 118 15.49 -23.89 -11.27
C GLY A 118 16.34 -23.16 -12.31
N THR A 119 16.89 -23.89 -13.27
CA THR A 119 17.78 -23.32 -14.31
C THR A 119 17.10 -22.26 -15.18
N THR A 120 15.86 -22.51 -15.60
CA THR A 120 15.07 -21.62 -16.47
C THR A 120 13.66 -21.32 -15.93
N ARG A 121 13.26 -21.90 -14.80
CA ARG A 121 11.94 -21.71 -14.19
C ARG A 121 12.02 -21.32 -12.72
N ALA A 122 11.25 -20.31 -12.33
CA ALA A 122 10.95 -20.02 -10.94
C ALA A 122 9.67 -20.76 -10.52
N TYR A 123 9.65 -21.30 -9.31
CA TYR A 123 8.55 -22.07 -8.77
C TYR A 123 8.04 -21.46 -7.47
N CYS A 124 6.73 -21.54 -7.26
CA CYS A 124 6.08 -21.29 -5.98
C CYS A 124 5.12 -22.43 -5.68
N PHE A 125 5.14 -22.86 -4.43
CA PHE A 125 4.22 -23.83 -3.89
C PHE A 125 3.34 -23.16 -2.85
N ILE A 126 2.04 -23.40 -2.92
CA ILE A 126 1.07 -22.90 -1.97
C ILE A 126 0.11 -24.02 -1.57
N LYS A 127 -0.17 -24.13 -0.28
CA LYS A 127 -1.23 -25.02 0.23
C LYS A 127 -2.52 -24.23 0.43
N HIS A 128 -3.54 -24.53 -0.35
CA HIS A 128 -4.88 -23.94 -0.25
C HIS A 128 -5.72 -24.72 0.75
N LEU A 129 -5.95 -24.14 1.93
CA LEU A 129 -6.68 -24.78 3.02
C LEU A 129 -8.10 -24.23 3.16
N TYR A 130 -9.04 -25.15 3.39
CA TYR A 130 -10.44 -24.85 3.63
C TYR A 130 -10.88 -25.42 4.97
N SER A 131 -12.00 -24.92 5.49
CA SER A 131 -12.66 -25.50 6.67
C SER A 131 -12.96 -27.00 6.51
N ASN A 132 -13.15 -27.45 5.27
CA ASN A 132 -13.24 -28.84 4.89
C ASN A 132 -11.91 -29.33 4.27
N ALA A 133 -11.25 -30.27 4.94
CA ALA A 133 -10.01 -30.88 4.47
C ALA A 133 -10.11 -31.54 3.09
N TYR A 134 -11.30 -31.97 2.66
CA TYR A 134 -11.50 -32.57 1.33
C TYR A 134 -11.57 -31.53 0.21
N GLU A 135 -11.77 -30.27 0.54
CA GLU A 135 -11.73 -29.15 -0.40
C GLU A 135 -10.32 -28.55 -0.50
N SER A 136 -9.44 -28.87 0.45
CA SER A 136 -8.05 -28.43 0.47
C SER A 136 -7.23 -29.14 -0.63
N TRP A 137 -6.29 -28.42 -1.20
CA TRP A 137 -5.45 -28.87 -2.31
C TRP A 137 -4.13 -28.10 -2.32
N ASP A 138 -3.14 -28.60 -3.05
CA ASP A 138 -1.85 -27.93 -3.16
C ASP A 138 -1.62 -27.41 -4.57
N GLU A 139 -1.02 -26.24 -4.68
CA GLU A 139 -0.66 -25.59 -5.93
C GLU A 139 0.85 -25.61 -6.12
N VAL A 140 1.32 -26.02 -7.29
CA VAL A 140 2.68 -25.75 -7.75
C VAL A 140 2.57 -24.91 -9.02
N SER A 141 2.99 -23.65 -8.90
CA SER A 141 2.99 -22.68 -10.00
C SER A 141 4.40 -22.35 -10.42
N PHE A 142 4.59 -22.12 -11.72
CA PHE A 142 5.89 -21.75 -12.27
C PHE A 142 5.80 -20.64 -13.31
N VAL A 143 6.91 -19.94 -13.46
CA VAL A 143 7.16 -19.04 -14.58
C VAL A 143 8.56 -19.25 -15.16
N SER A 144 8.67 -19.41 -16.48
CA SER A 144 9.97 -19.51 -17.15
C SER A 144 10.61 -18.14 -17.35
N ILE A 145 11.91 -18.13 -17.62
CA ILE A 145 12.68 -16.95 -18.03
C ILE A 145 12.24 -16.38 -19.39
N GLU A 146 11.44 -17.11 -20.17
CA GLU A 146 10.75 -16.61 -21.37
C GLU A 146 9.30 -16.17 -21.11
N GLY A 147 8.83 -16.28 -19.86
CA GLY A 147 7.49 -15.91 -19.44
C GLY A 147 6.43 -16.99 -19.66
N GLU A 148 6.81 -18.23 -19.98
CA GLU A 148 5.87 -19.36 -19.98
C GLU A 148 5.36 -19.59 -18.56
N ARG A 149 4.04 -19.71 -18.39
CA ARG A 149 3.42 -19.94 -17.08
C ARG A 149 2.68 -21.26 -17.07
N GLY A 150 2.72 -21.93 -15.93
CA GLY A 150 1.89 -23.08 -15.65
C GLY A 150 1.56 -23.16 -14.18
N THR A 151 0.42 -23.77 -13.89
CA THR A 151 -0.02 -24.08 -12.54
C THR A 151 -0.52 -25.51 -12.52
N GLU A 152 -0.20 -26.23 -11.46
CA GLU A 152 -0.67 -27.57 -11.20
C GLU A 152 -1.41 -27.61 -9.87
N ARG A 153 -2.62 -28.19 -9.93
CA ARG A 153 -3.39 -28.56 -8.76
C ARG A 153 -3.12 -30.02 -8.39
N ILE A 154 -2.51 -30.21 -7.22
CA ILE A 154 -2.23 -31.51 -6.63
C ILE A 154 -3.35 -31.84 -5.64
N ASP A 155 -3.92 -33.04 -5.80
CA ASP A 155 -5.01 -33.50 -4.95
C ASP A 155 -4.52 -34.01 -3.58
N LEU A 156 -5.45 -34.16 -2.64
CA LEU A 156 -5.17 -34.65 -1.29
C LEU A 156 -4.50 -36.04 -1.26
N VAL A 157 -4.62 -36.85 -2.33
CA VAL A 157 -4.02 -38.18 -2.37
C VAL A 157 -2.52 -38.11 -2.65
N ASN A 158 -2.09 -37.10 -3.41
CA ASN A 158 -0.70 -36.86 -3.79
C ASN A 158 -0.10 -35.65 -3.07
N GLN A 159 -0.70 -35.27 -1.93
CA GLN A 159 -0.38 -34.07 -1.18
C GLN A 159 1.12 -33.94 -0.90
N LEU A 160 1.64 -32.72 -1.08
CA LEU A 160 3.00 -32.34 -0.77
C LEU A 160 3.07 -31.60 0.56
N TRP A 161 4.20 -31.76 1.24
CA TRP A 161 4.52 -31.13 2.52
C TRP A 161 5.61 -30.06 2.41
N GLY A 162 6.06 -29.80 1.18
CA GLY A 162 7.01 -28.76 0.81
C GLY A 162 7.59 -29.07 -0.55
N VAL A 163 8.32 -28.11 -1.12
CA VAL A 163 9.08 -28.30 -2.36
C VAL A 163 10.48 -27.69 -2.25
N GLY A 164 11.40 -28.24 -3.04
CA GLY A 164 12.77 -27.72 -3.14
C GLY A 164 13.40 -27.98 -4.51
N PRO A 165 14.57 -27.38 -4.77
CA PRO A 165 15.22 -27.44 -6.07
C PRO A 165 15.91 -28.78 -6.34
N ALA A 166 15.99 -29.16 -7.61
CA ALA A 166 17.01 -30.07 -8.11
C ALA A 166 18.11 -29.25 -8.82
N ALA A 167 19.32 -29.24 -8.26
CA ALA A 167 20.39 -28.38 -8.74
C ALA A 167 20.78 -28.70 -10.18
N GLY A 168 20.87 -27.66 -11.01
CA GLY A 168 21.23 -27.74 -12.43
C GLY A 168 20.09 -28.16 -13.37
N THR A 169 18.85 -28.29 -12.90
CA THR A 169 17.69 -28.61 -13.73
C THR A 169 16.49 -27.69 -13.42
N ASP A 170 15.41 -27.84 -14.18
CA ASP A 170 14.10 -27.26 -13.85
C ASP A 170 13.19 -28.25 -13.11
N HIS A 171 13.75 -29.35 -12.64
CA HIS A 171 13.01 -30.32 -11.83
C HIS A 171 12.78 -29.76 -10.43
N TYR A 172 11.78 -30.31 -9.75
CA TYR A 172 11.51 -30.02 -8.36
C TYR A 172 11.49 -31.29 -7.53
N VAL A 173 11.86 -31.17 -6.27
CA VAL A 173 11.76 -32.23 -5.28
C VAL A 173 10.57 -31.91 -4.39
N GLY A 174 9.62 -32.84 -4.27
CA GLY A 174 8.49 -32.71 -3.35
C GLY A 174 8.61 -33.68 -2.19
N LEU A 175 8.25 -33.24 -0.98
CA LEU A 175 8.10 -34.12 0.18
C LEU A 175 6.68 -34.68 0.21
N ASN A 176 6.53 -36.01 0.13
CA ASN A 176 5.24 -36.68 0.18
C ASN A 176 5.25 -37.85 1.17
N THR A 177 4.06 -38.28 1.60
CA THR A 177 3.89 -39.44 2.48
C THR A 177 3.19 -40.58 1.76
N GLU A 178 3.70 -41.79 1.96
CA GLU A 178 3.04 -43.03 1.55
C GLU A 178 2.70 -43.88 2.77
N ALA A 179 1.73 -44.79 2.64
CA ALA A 179 1.45 -45.74 3.72
C ALA A 179 2.06 -47.07 3.34
N ASP A 180 2.88 -47.64 4.22
CA ASP A 180 3.41 -48.98 4.06
C ASP A 180 2.23 -49.98 4.04
N GLU A 181 2.13 -50.79 2.99
CA GLU A 181 1.00 -51.72 2.81
C GLU A 181 0.98 -52.88 3.83
N VAL A 182 2.11 -53.13 4.51
CA VAL A 182 2.32 -54.24 5.44
C VAL A 182 2.21 -53.78 6.89
N THR A 183 2.88 -52.70 7.27
CA THR A 183 2.88 -52.18 8.65
C THR A 183 1.77 -51.15 8.89
N GLY A 184 1.35 -50.45 7.83
CA GLY A 184 0.41 -49.33 7.92
C GLY A 184 1.02 -48.04 8.46
N GLU A 185 2.34 -47.99 8.61
CA GLU A 185 3.10 -46.81 9.03
C GLU A 185 3.28 -45.83 7.87
N GLU A 186 3.50 -44.55 8.19
CA GLU A 186 3.76 -43.50 7.20
C GLU A 186 5.24 -43.56 6.80
N LEU A 187 5.48 -43.64 5.49
CA LEU A 187 6.80 -43.58 4.87
C LEU A 187 6.97 -42.18 4.25
N TYR A 188 8.01 -41.48 4.67
CA TYR A 188 8.39 -40.18 4.09
C TYR A 188 9.27 -40.40 2.87
N ILE A 189 8.95 -39.74 1.78
CA ILE A 189 9.67 -39.87 0.51
C ILE A 189 9.90 -38.47 -0.05
N LEU A 190 11.12 -38.21 -0.52
CA LEU A 190 11.37 -37.11 -1.44
C LEU A 190 11.24 -37.64 -2.87
N THR A 191 10.45 -36.95 -3.69
CA THR A 191 10.22 -37.33 -5.08
C THR A 191 10.72 -36.21 -5.99
N GLU A 192 11.71 -36.51 -6.83
CA GLU A 192 12.15 -35.61 -7.90
C GLU A 192 11.20 -35.76 -9.10
N ARG A 193 10.70 -34.64 -9.61
CA ARG A 193 9.75 -34.57 -10.72
C ARG A 193 10.25 -33.61 -11.79
N ASP A 194 10.07 -34.00 -13.05
CA ASP A 194 10.44 -33.17 -14.19
C ASP A 194 9.42 -32.04 -14.45
N GLU A 195 9.64 -31.28 -15.51
CA GLU A 195 8.80 -30.15 -15.92
C GLU A 195 7.37 -30.57 -16.32
N ASN A 196 7.17 -31.85 -16.61
CA ASN A 196 5.87 -32.47 -16.92
C ASN A 196 5.29 -33.21 -15.71
N GLN A 197 5.91 -33.05 -14.53
CA GLN A 197 5.55 -33.67 -13.26
C GLN A 197 5.74 -35.19 -13.24
N GLU A 198 6.41 -35.74 -14.26
CA GLU A 198 6.75 -37.14 -14.29
C GLU A 198 7.82 -37.41 -13.24
N LYS A 199 7.59 -38.45 -12.45
CA LYS A 199 8.52 -38.86 -11.39
C LYS A 199 9.82 -39.36 -12.03
N VAL A 200 10.92 -38.69 -11.69
CA VAL A 200 12.27 -39.01 -12.15
C VAL A 200 12.97 -39.93 -11.16
N ARG A 201 12.94 -39.58 -9.86
CA ARG A 201 13.63 -40.31 -8.77
C ARG A 201 12.84 -40.26 -7.47
N GLU A 202 13.19 -41.16 -6.56
CA GLU A 202 12.66 -41.20 -5.19
C GLU A 202 13.79 -41.43 -4.20
N PHE A 203 13.65 -40.83 -3.04
CA PHE A 203 14.57 -40.95 -1.91
C PHE A 203 13.77 -41.30 -0.66
N PRO A 204 13.64 -42.59 -0.30
CA PRO A 204 12.93 -43.00 0.90
C PRO A 204 13.66 -42.52 2.16
N LEU A 205 13.02 -41.70 2.99
CA LEU A 205 13.63 -41.16 4.21
C LEU A 205 13.39 -42.11 5.40
N LYS A 206 13.99 -43.31 5.34
CA LYS A 206 13.76 -44.42 6.29
C LYS A 206 14.17 -44.13 7.74
N PHE A 207 14.92 -43.05 7.96
CA PHE A 207 15.38 -42.61 9.29
C PHE A 207 14.40 -41.65 9.97
N LEU A 208 13.35 -41.20 9.26
CA LEU A 208 12.30 -40.38 9.83
C LEU A 208 11.22 -41.26 10.45
N GLU A 209 10.93 -41.00 11.73
CA GLU A 209 9.90 -41.68 12.50
C GLU A 209 9.01 -40.63 13.17
N GLY A 210 7.71 -40.90 13.25
CA GLY A 210 6.72 -40.00 13.87
C GLY A 210 5.60 -39.63 12.91
N ASP A 211 4.68 -38.79 13.38
CA ASP A 211 3.64 -38.19 12.55
C ASP A 211 4.19 -37.02 11.71
N ILE A 212 3.53 -36.73 10.59
CA ILE A 212 3.97 -35.70 9.65
C ILE A 212 4.08 -34.32 10.29
N GLY A 213 3.27 -33.98 11.30
CA GLY A 213 3.39 -32.70 11.99
C GLY A 213 4.75 -32.56 12.67
N THR A 214 5.13 -33.57 13.47
CA THR A 214 6.43 -33.63 14.14
C THR A 214 7.58 -33.68 13.13
N VAL A 215 7.46 -34.47 12.06
CA VAL A 215 8.52 -34.59 11.05
C VAL A 215 8.71 -33.29 10.28
N ASN A 216 7.63 -32.65 9.85
CA ASN A 216 7.65 -31.40 9.11
C ASN A 216 8.28 -30.26 9.92
N GLU A 217 8.04 -30.21 11.24
CA GLU A 217 8.70 -29.25 12.13
C GLU A 217 10.24 -29.42 12.20
N THR A 218 10.75 -30.61 11.86
CA THR A 218 12.20 -30.88 11.89
C THR A 218 12.90 -30.63 10.55
N ILE A 219 12.19 -30.72 9.44
CA ILE A 219 12.75 -30.50 8.10
C ILE A 219 12.67 -29.01 7.79
N GLN A 220 13.82 -28.40 7.58
CA GLN A 220 13.91 -26.98 7.27
C GLN A 220 13.91 -26.78 5.75
N GLU A 221 14.77 -27.53 5.05
CA GLU A 221 14.94 -27.45 3.60
C GLU A 221 15.36 -28.80 3.04
N PHE A 222 15.14 -29.00 1.74
CA PHE A 222 15.61 -30.17 1.01
C PHE A 222 15.74 -29.89 -0.49
N GLY A 223 16.46 -30.76 -1.18
CA GLY A 223 16.64 -30.70 -2.63
C GLY A 223 17.41 -31.91 -3.13
N ALA A 224 17.76 -31.91 -4.42
CA ALA A 224 18.58 -32.94 -5.04
C ALA A 224 19.73 -32.31 -5.83
N ASP A 225 20.82 -33.05 -6.00
CA ASP A 225 21.95 -32.64 -6.84
C ASP A 225 22.03 -33.46 -8.14
N SER A 226 22.92 -33.01 -9.03
CA SER A 226 23.16 -33.69 -10.33
C SER A 226 23.76 -35.09 -10.19
N SER A 227 24.34 -35.44 -9.03
CA SER A 227 24.89 -36.78 -8.76
C SER A 227 23.80 -37.81 -8.49
N GLY A 228 22.57 -37.34 -8.23
CA GLY A 228 21.44 -38.18 -7.87
C GLY A 228 21.37 -38.48 -6.37
N ALA A 229 21.91 -37.59 -5.53
CA ALA A 229 21.71 -37.62 -4.08
C ALA A 229 20.68 -36.57 -3.65
N ALA A 230 19.91 -36.88 -2.62
CA ALA A 230 19.06 -35.91 -1.94
C ALA A 230 19.81 -35.25 -0.79
N HIS A 231 19.58 -33.97 -0.60
CA HIS A 231 20.14 -33.15 0.46
C HIS A 231 19.01 -32.62 1.32
N LEU A 232 19.21 -32.55 2.63
CA LEU A 232 18.21 -32.03 3.54
C LEU A 232 18.83 -31.44 4.81
N VAL A 233 18.24 -30.34 5.27
CA VAL A 233 18.54 -29.74 6.57
C VAL A 233 17.46 -30.18 7.54
N GLN A 234 17.86 -30.95 8.55
CA GLN A 234 16.97 -31.49 9.56
C GLN A 234 17.45 -31.20 10.98
N GLY A 235 16.66 -30.44 11.75
CA GLY A 235 16.97 -30.12 13.14
C GLY A 235 18.34 -29.45 13.31
N GLY A 236 18.73 -28.59 12.37
CA GLY A 236 20.03 -27.92 12.34
C GLY A 236 21.21 -28.77 11.87
N ARG A 237 20.97 -29.96 11.30
CA ARG A 237 21.98 -30.85 10.72
C ARG A 237 21.80 -30.98 9.22
N TYR A 238 22.89 -31.09 8.48
CA TYR A 238 22.88 -31.35 7.04
C TYR A 238 23.04 -32.84 6.77
N LEU A 239 22.20 -33.40 5.91
CA LEU A 239 22.19 -34.81 5.55
C LEU A 239 22.26 -34.98 4.03
N VAL A 240 23.06 -35.95 3.58
CA VAL A 240 23.11 -36.41 2.19
C VAL A 240 22.58 -37.85 2.15
N VAL A 241 21.60 -38.11 1.27
CA VAL A 241 20.85 -39.36 1.23
C VAL A 241 20.88 -39.96 -0.17
N SER A 242 21.15 -41.26 -0.25
CA SER A 242 21.15 -42.00 -1.52
C SER A 242 19.74 -42.26 -2.03
N GLN A 243 19.63 -42.68 -3.30
CA GLN A 243 18.35 -43.09 -3.88
C GLN A 243 17.72 -44.31 -3.17
N GLU A 244 18.52 -45.15 -2.53
CA GLU A 244 18.06 -46.27 -1.70
C GLU A 244 17.58 -45.85 -0.30
N GLY A 245 17.76 -44.58 0.07
CA GLY A 245 17.41 -44.04 1.38
C GLY A 245 18.49 -44.24 2.45
N GLU A 246 19.74 -44.47 2.05
CA GLU A 246 20.87 -44.59 2.98
C GLU A 246 21.50 -43.21 3.23
N ILE A 247 21.81 -42.89 4.49
CA ILE A 247 22.54 -41.66 4.83
C ILE A 247 24.00 -41.84 4.38
N LEU A 248 24.40 -41.08 3.37
CA LEU A 248 25.74 -41.05 2.81
C LEU A 248 26.67 -40.18 3.66
N ALA A 249 26.17 -39.04 4.13
CA ALA A 249 26.90 -38.14 5.01
C ALA A 249 25.97 -37.40 5.97
N GLU A 250 26.46 -37.08 7.16
CA GLU A 250 25.79 -36.29 8.18
C GLU A 250 26.76 -35.25 8.75
N TYR A 251 26.32 -34.01 8.82
CA TYR A 251 27.10 -32.92 9.41
C TYR A 251 26.24 -32.09 10.36
N ALA A 252 26.72 -31.95 11.59
CA ALA A 252 26.14 -31.07 12.60
C ALA A 252 27.22 -30.07 13.03
N PRO A 253 27.04 -28.75 12.79
CA PRO A 253 28.03 -27.77 13.19
C PRO A 253 28.16 -27.70 14.72
N GLU A 254 29.37 -27.88 15.26
CA GLU A 254 29.62 -27.73 16.71
C GLU A 254 29.46 -26.28 17.18
N ASP A 255 29.90 -25.33 16.35
CA ASP A 255 29.92 -23.89 16.62
C ASP A 255 29.33 -23.07 15.48
N GLY A 256 28.00 -23.15 15.31
CA GLY A 256 27.27 -22.33 14.36
C GLY A 256 25.87 -22.84 14.09
N THR A 257 25.22 -22.25 13.09
CA THR A 257 23.92 -22.69 12.56
C THR A 257 23.98 -22.72 11.04
N ILE A 258 23.35 -23.73 10.46
CA ILE A 258 23.06 -23.75 9.02
C ILE A 258 21.93 -22.75 8.79
N ARG A 259 22.10 -21.88 7.80
CA ARG A 259 21.14 -20.82 7.44
C ARG A 259 20.21 -21.30 6.33
N ASP A 260 20.79 -21.70 5.20
CA ASP A 260 20.06 -22.13 4.02
C ASP A 260 20.81 -23.20 3.22
N MET A 261 20.08 -23.94 2.38
CA MET A 261 20.60 -24.75 1.28
C MET A 261 20.67 -23.92 -0.02
N VAL A 262 21.70 -24.17 -0.81
CA VAL A 262 22.00 -23.36 -2.00
C VAL A 262 22.32 -24.27 -3.20
N PRO A 263 21.44 -24.37 -4.21
CA PRO A 263 21.79 -25.01 -5.48
C PRO A 263 22.83 -24.15 -6.22
N LEU A 264 23.94 -24.78 -6.63
CA LEU A 264 25.01 -24.12 -7.37
C LEU A 264 24.83 -24.28 -8.88
N TYR A 265 25.42 -23.34 -9.63
CA TYR A 265 25.38 -23.30 -11.10
C TYR A 265 25.94 -24.57 -11.78
N ASP A 266 26.79 -25.31 -11.07
CA ASP A 266 27.46 -26.52 -11.58
C ASP A 266 26.70 -27.82 -11.22
N GLY A 267 25.51 -27.71 -10.65
CA GLY A 267 24.65 -28.85 -10.31
C GLY A 267 24.92 -29.49 -8.95
N HIS A 268 25.83 -28.94 -8.13
CA HIS A 268 26.01 -29.35 -6.74
C HIS A 268 25.03 -28.65 -5.80
N MET A 269 24.77 -29.27 -4.65
CA MET A 269 24.07 -28.64 -3.53
C MET A 269 25.08 -28.20 -2.47
N ALA A 270 24.99 -26.94 -2.07
CA ALA A 270 25.76 -26.36 -0.99
C ALA A 270 24.85 -25.95 0.18
N PHE A 271 25.46 -25.48 1.25
CA PHE A 271 24.77 -24.87 2.37
C PHE A 271 25.58 -23.72 2.96
N TRP A 272 24.86 -22.73 3.46
CA TRP A 272 25.42 -21.56 4.12
C TRP A 272 25.43 -21.77 5.64
N GLN A 273 26.58 -21.55 6.27
CA GLN A 273 26.76 -21.66 7.73
C GLN A 273 27.21 -20.32 8.34
N GLU A 274 26.62 -19.96 9.48
CA GLU A 274 27.04 -18.86 10.35
C GLU A 274 27.71 -19.39 11.62
N GLY A 275 28.92 -18.89 11.93
CA GLY A 275 29.64 -19.22 13.17
C GLY A 275 29.17 -18.44 14.42
N LYS A 276 29.44 -18.98 15.62
CA LYS A 276 29.12 -18.29 16.90
C LYS A 276 30.06 -17.12 17.19
N GLY A 277 29.51 -15.94 17.52
CA GLY A 277 30.26 -14.79 18.05
C GLY A 277 29.76 -13.42 17.56
N LYS A 278 30.26 -12.32 18.14
CA LYS A 278 29.87 -10.93 17.73
C LYS A 278 30.32 -10.54 16.31
N GLN A 279 31.24 -11.30 15.71
CA GLN A 279 31.76 -11.11 14.35
C GLN A 279 31.63 -12.42 13.54
N GLY A 280 30.53 -13.18 13.72
CA GLY A 280 30.38 -14.55 13.19
C GLY A 280 30.93 -14.71 11.77
N GLU A 281 31.86 -15.63 11.58
CA GLU A 281 32.38 -15.96 10.25
C GLU A 281 31.27 -16.68 9.48
N MET A 282 31.05 -16.24 8.25
CA MET A 282 30.06 -16.79 7.33
C MET A 282 30.79 -17.66 6.32
N SER A 283 30.22 -18.82 5.96
CA SER A 283 30.84 -19.68 4.95
C SER A 283 29.83 -20.43 4.11
N LEU A 284 30.14 -20.59 2.83
CA LEU A 284 29.42 -21.45 1.90
C LEU A 284 30.20 -22.75 1.77
N ARG A 285 29.53 -23.89 1.96
CA ARG A 285 30.16 -25.21 2.04
C ARG A 285 29.40 -26.24 1.21
N CYS A 286 30.12 -27.22 0.70
CA CYS A 286 29.55 -28.39 0.02
C CYS A 286 30.00 -29.67 0.75
N MET A 287 29.12 -30.66 0.84
CA MET A 287 29.49 -31.95 1.44
C MET A 287 30.32 -32.78 0.46
N ASP A 288 31.52 -33.17 0.87
CA ASP A 288 32.26 -34.20 0.15
C ASP A 288 31.78 -35.58 0.59
N ALA A 289 31.07 -36.28 -0.30
CA ALA A 289 30.52 -37.60 -0.03
C ALA A 289 31.60 -38.67 0.22
N GLU A 290 32.83 -38.50 -0.30
CA GLU A 290 33.90 -39.48 -0.08
C GLU A 290 34.49 -39.38 1.34
N SER A 291 34.74 -38.17 1.82
CA SER A 291 35.26 -37.95 3.18
C SER A 291 34.17 -37.88 4.26
N GLY A 292 32.92 -37.62 3.87
CA GLY A 292 31.80 -37.35 4.77
C GLY A 292 31.92 -36.00 5.50
N MET A 293 32.78 -35.10 5.03
CA MET A 293 33.07 -33.81 5.67
C MET A 293 32.77 -32.63 4.74
N PRO A 294 32.34 -31.47 5.27
CA PRO A 294 32.11 -30.30 4.45
C PRO A 294 33.41 -29.64 3.98
N VAL A 295 33.46 -29.28 2.71
CA VAL A 295 34.51 -28.49 2.08
C VAL A 295 34.03 -27.04 1.97
N THR A 296 34.88 -26.10 2.39
CA THR A 296 34.57 -24.66 2.28
C THR A 296 34.82 -24.17 0.86
N LEU A 297 33.79 -23.61 0.24
CA LEU A 297 33.85 -22.98 -1.08
C LEU A 297 34.18 -21.49 -0.96
N ALA A 298 33.59 -20.82 0.02
CA ALA A 298 33.83 -19.40 0.31
C ALA A 298 33.67 -19.11 1.80
N ALA A 299 34.36 -18.08 2.31
CA ALA A 299 34.28 -17.67 3.70
C ALA A 299 34.48 -16.15 3.83
N TRP A 300 33.56 -15.47 4.52
CA TRP A 300 33.54 -14.02 4.65
C TRP A 300 33.16 -13.57 6.06
N GLU A 301 33.45 -12.32 6.38
CA GLU A 301 33.02 -11.70 7.63
C GLU A 301 31.53 -11.35 7.56
N LYS A 302 30.79 -11.51 8.66
CA LYS A 302 29.39 -11.10 8.72
C LYS A 302 29.25 -9.60 8.37
N PRO A 303 28.50 -9.26 7.31
CA PRO A 303 28.34 -7.87 6.89
C PRO A 303 27.48 -7.07 7.87
N GLU A 304 27.55 -5.74 7.74
CA GLU A 304 26.70 -4.81 8.51
C GLU A 304 25.22 -4.94 8.11
N ASN A 305 24.96 -5.08 6.81
CA ASN A 305 23.64 -5.40 6.27
C ASN A 305 23.38 -6.91 6.37
N ASN A 306 22.12 -7.30 6.61
CA ASN A 306 21.74 -8.70 6.56
C ASN A 306 21.71 -9.18 5.10
N ILE A 307 22.47 -10.23 4.77
CA ILE A 307 22.40 -10.89 3.46
C ILE A 307 21.10 -11.70 3.41
N TYR A 308 20.37 -11.58 2.31
CA TYR A 308 19.17 -12.36 2.05
C TYR A 308 19.49 -13.71 1.41
N TYR A 309 20.46 -13.75 0.49
CA TYR A 309 20.84 -14.99 -0.21
C TYR A 309 22.29 -14.94 -0.68
N VAL A 310 22.97 -16.09 -0.73
CA VAL A 310 24.37 -16.22 -1.19
C VAL A 310 24.55 -17.47 -2.04
N THR A 311 25.30 -17.34 -3.13
CA THR A 311 25.71 -18.44 -4.02
C THR A 311 27.06 -18.11 -4.68
N LEU A 312 27.49 -18.95 -5.62
CA LEU A 312 28.66 -18.71 -6.46
C LEU A 312 28.23 -18.14 -7.81
N PHE A 313 28.92 -17.09 -8.25
CA PHE A 313 28.80 -16.61 -9.63
C PHE A 313 29.56 -17.56 -10.58
N ASP A 314 30.74 -17.97 -10.14
CA ASP A 314 31.65 -18.91 -10.81
C ASP A 314 32.54 -19.58 -9.75
N GLY A 315 33.57 -20.32 -10.17
CA GLY A 315 34.48 -21.02 -9.27
C GLY A 315 35.37 -20.11 -8.40
N ASP A 316 35.45 -18.81 -8.70
CA ASP A 316 36.36 -17.86 -8.09
C ASP A 316 35.65 -16.66 -7.43
N SER A 317 34.31 -16.57 -7.55
CA SER A 317 33.55 -15.37 -7.16
C SER A 317 32.23 -15.69 -6.44
N LEU A 318 31.94 -14.93 -5.38
CA LEU A 318 30.67 -14.93 -4.67
C LEU A 318 29.63 -14.06 -5.38
N LEU A 319 28.36 -14.51 -5.34
CA LEU A 319 27.19 -13.74 -5.74
C LEU A 319 26.20 -13.70 -4.57
N TYR A 320 25.76 -12.52 -4.15
CA TYR A 320 24.84 -12.40 -3.03
C TYR A 320 23.94 -11.17 -3.16
N ALA A 321 22.83 -11.20 -2.43
CA ALA A 321 21.86 -10.11 -2.38
C ALA A 321 21.59 -9.68 -0.93
N ASP A 322 21.41 -8.39 -0.71
CA ASP A 322 20.95 -7.81 0.55
C ASP A 322 19.75 -6.87 0.33
N LYS A 323 19.41 -6.05 1.32
CA LYS A 323 18.32 -5.08 1.26
C LYS A 323 18.50 -3.96 0.22
N ASP A 324 19.72 -3.70 -0.23
CA ASP A 324 20.07 -2.57 -1.08
C ASP A 324 20.29 -3.01 -2.54
N GLY A 325 20.83 -4.22 -2.78
CA GLY A 325 21.09 -4.70 -4.13
C GLY A 325 21.62 -6.12 -4.28
N LEU A 326 22.08 -6.41 -5.50
CA LEU A 326 22.82 -7.60 -5.90
C LEU A 326 24.31 -7.27 -6.05
N TYR A 327 25.18 -8.14 -5.55
CA TYR A 327 26.62 -7.91 -5.48
C TYR A 327 27.43 -9.11 -5.94
N ARG A 328 28.58 -8.83 -6.54
CA ARG A 328 29.64 -9.81 -6.82
C ARG A 328 30.90 -9.46 -6.04
N SER A 329 31.58 -10.45 -5.49
CA SER A 329 32.85 -10.25 -4.77
C SER A 329 33.79 -11.44 -4.91
N ASP A 330 35.02 -11.31 -4.39
CA ASP A 330 35.90 -12.48 -4.26
C ASP A 330 35.35 -13.49 -3.23
N LEU A 331 35.89 -14.71 -3.20
CA LEU A 331 35.47 -15.75 -2.24
C LEU A 331 35.67 -15.39 -0.75
N SER A 332 36.35 -14.26 -0.47
CA SER A 332 36.49 -13.72 0.89
C SER A 332 35.45 -12.64 1.24
N GLY A 333 34.54 -12.33 0.31
CA GLY A 333 33.55 -11.25 0.44
C GLY A 333 34.14 -9.85 0.32
N LYS A 334 35.40 -9.71 -0.12
CA LYS A 334 36.08 -8.41 -0.22
C LYS A 334 35.91 -7.82 -1.62
N ASN A 335 36.05 -6.50 -1.68
CA ASN A 335 35.93 -5.69 -2.89
C ASN A 335 34.59 -5.93 -3.63
N PRO A 336 33.44 -5.78 -2.94
CA PRO A 336 32.15 -6.02 -3.58
C PRO A 336 31.89 -5.02 -4.71
N GLU A 337 31.46 -5.53 -5.84
CA GLU A 337 30.94 -4.81 -6.99
C GLU A 337 29.41 -4.87 -6.93
N ILE A 338 28.76 -3.71 -6.94
CA ILE A 338 27.30 -3.61 -7.02
C ILE A 338 26.90 -3.89 -8.47
N LEU A 339 26.09 -4.92 -8.68
CA LEU A 339 25.61 -5.32 -10.00
C LEU A 339 24.27 -4.67 -10.36
N TYR A 340 23.36 -4.56 -9.38
CA TYR A 340 21.99 -4.08 -9.57
C TYR A 340 21.43 -3.52 -8.25
N THR A 341 20.88 -2.31 -8.27
CA THR A 341 20.43 -1.58 -7.07
C THR A 341 18.90 -1.54 -6.99
N TRP A 342 18.28 -2.20 -6.00
CA TRP A 342 16.82 -2.40 -5.97
C TRP A 342 16.03 -1.10 -6.10
N VAL A 343 16.40 -0.08 -5.31
CA VAL A 343 15.68 1.19 -5.25
C VAL A 343 15.71 1.96 -6.58
N GLN A 344 16.76 1.79 -7.39
CA GLN A 344 16.85 2.46 -8.70
C GLN A 344 15.84 1.91 -9.71
N HIS A 345 15.31 0.71 -9.46
CA HIS A 345 14.40 0.00 -10.36
C HIS A 345 13.01 -0.22 -9.75
N GLY A 346 12.69 0.55 -8.69
CA GLY A 346 11.41 0.48 -7.99
C GLY A 346 11.18 -0.81 -7.20
N ILE A 347 12.24 -1.56 -6.89
CA ILE A 347 12.14 -2.82 -6.16
C ILE A 347 12.32 -2.56 -4.66
N ILE A 348 11.36 -3.01 -3.86
CA ILE A 348 11.47 -3.10 -2.39
C ILE A 348 11.49 -4.60 -2.05
N ALA A 349 12.69 -5.18 -2.00
CA ALA A 349 12.85 -6.61 -1.73
C ALA A 349 12.68 -6.91 -0.24
N HIS A 350 11.69 -7.74 0.10
CA HIS A 350 11.49 -8.25 1.47
C HIS A 350 12.26 -9.56 1.72
N GLY A 351 12.59 -10.30 0.66
CA GLY A 351 13.37 -11.51 0.72
C GLY A 351 13.81 -11.98 -0.68
N ILE A 352 14.78 -12.89 -0.70
CA ILE A 352 15.33 -13.52 -1.91
C ILE A 352 15.27 -15.03 -1.71
N SER A 353 14.50 -15.72 -2.55
CA SER A 353 14.31 -17.18 -2.47
C SER A 353 15.30 -17.97 -3.31
N GLY A 354 15.99 -17.31 -4.24
CA GLY A 354 16.99 -17.98 -5.07
C GLY A 354 17.71 -17.04 -6.02
N ILE A 355 18.98 -17.37 -6.28
CA ILE A 355 19.79 -16.73 -7.32
C ILE A 355 20.43 -17.84 -8.15
N GLN A 356 20.29 -17.77 -9.48
CA GLN A 356 20.91 -18.67 -10.45
C GLN A 356 21.72 -17.88 -11.47
N THR A 357 22.77 -18.52 -12.01
CA THR A 357 23.59 -17.95 -13.07
C THR A 357 24.04 -19.04 -14.05
N ASP A 358 24.27 -18.65 -15.30
CA ASP A 358 24.86 -19.53 -16.31
C ASP A 358 26.40 -19.53 -16.29
N GLY A 359 27.02 -18.70 -15.45
CA GLY A 359 28.48 -18.51 -15.40
C GLY A 359 29.05 -17.74 -16.60
N GLU A 360 28.23 -17.37 -17.59
CA GLU A 360 28.61 -16.60 -18.78
C GLU A 360 28.16 -15.13 -18.71
N GLY A 361 27.35 -14.79 -17.70
CA GLY A 361 26.99 -13.42 -17.38
C GLY A 361 25.51 -13.22 -17.11
N LYS A 362 24.64 -14.20 -17.34
CA LYS A 362 23.21 -14.06 -17.03
C LYS A 362 22.95 -14.40 -15.56
N ILE A 363 22.09 -13.61 -14.93
CA ILE A 363 21.69 -13.82 -13.53
C ILE A 363 20.16 -13.83 -13.47
N THR A 364 19.60 -14.83 -12.81
CA THR A 364 18.17 -14.89 -12.50
C THR A 364 18.00 -14.81 -11.00
N VAL A 365 17.10 -13.93 -10.55
CA VAL A 365 16.79 -13.70 -9.13
C VAL A 365 15.31 -13.96 -8.92
N LEU A 366 14.98 -14.76 -7.91
CA LEU A 366 13.61 -14.91 -7.40
C LEU A 366 13.50 -14.14 -6.09
N TYR A 367 12.73 -13.06 -6.10
CA TYR A 367 12.56 -12.18 -4.94
C TYR A 367 11.09 -12.03 -4.58
N SER A 368 10.81 -11.63 -3.35
CA SER A 368 9.46 -11.26 -2.91
C SER A 368 9.32 -9.76 -2.71
N ASP A 369 8.25 -9.18 -3.27
CA ASP A 369 7.76 -7.83 -3.02
C ASP A 369 6.25 -7.83 -2.77
N SER A 370 5.77 -7.08 -1.77
CA SER A 370 4.33 -6.85 -1.52
C SER A 370 3.42 -8.08 -1.79
N ASP A 371 3.68 -9.18 -1.07
CA ASP A 371 2.98 -10.48 -1.12
C ASP A 371 3.12 -11.35 -2.39
N GLN A 372 3.96 -10.97 -3.36
CA GLN A 372 4.18 -11.78 -4.58
C GLN A 372 5.65 -12.13 -4.79
N TYR A 373 5.89 -13.31 -5.38
CA TYR A 373 7.22 -13.67 -5.88
C TYR A 373 7.39 -13.18 -7.32
N THR A 374 8.52 -12.55 -7.61
CA THR A 374 8.87 -12.05 -8.94
C THR A 374 10.20 -12.65 -9.40
N CYS A 375 10.19 -13.21 -10.60
CA CYS A 375 11.40 -13.67 -11.29
C CYS A 375 12.00 -12.51 -12.10
N LEU A 376 13.25 -12.16 -11.83
CA LEU A 376 14.01 -11.09 -12.47
C LEU A 376 15.19 -11.69 -13.23
N CYS A 377 15.25 -11.46 -14.54
CA CYS A 377 16.37 -11.87 -15.39
C CYS A 377 17.25 -10.67 -15.70
N LEU A 378 18.53 -10.76 -15.40
CA LEU A 378 19.53 -9.72 -15.55
C LEU A 378 20.62 -10.16 -16.54
N GLU A 379 21.04 -9.22 -17.37
CA GLU A 379 22.21 -9.35 -18.25
C GLU A 379 23.12 -8.12 -18.10
N PRO A 380 24.42 -8.21 -18.45
CA PRO A 380 25.31 -7.06 -18.40
C PRO A 380 24.78 -5.90 -19.24
N THR A 381 24.78 -4.69 -18.67
CA THR A 381 24.32 -3.49 -19.36
C THR A 381 25.21 -3.19 -20.56
N THR A 382 24.64 -3.19 -21.76
CA THR A 382 25.36 -2.90 -23.01
C THR A 382 24.85 -1.67 -23.76
N GLU A 383 23.64 -1.21 -23.44
CA GLU A 383 22.99 -0.04 -24.03
C GLU A 383 22.72 1.02 -22.95
N GLU A 384 23.06 2.27 -23.22
CA GLU A 384 22.66 3.40 -22.38
C GLU A 384 21.22 3.80 -22.70
N VAL A 385 20.33 3.56 -21.73
CA VAL A 385 18.93 4.02 -21.74
C VAL A 385 18.84 5.34 -20.96
N PRO A 386 18.44 6.45 -21.60
CA PRO A 386 18.20 7.71 -20.89
C PRO A 386 17.13 7.56 -19.81
N VAL A 387 17.41 8.09 -18.63
CA VAL A 387 16.47 8.07 -17.50
C VAL A 387 15.81 9.43 -17.36
N CYS A 388 14.48 9.47 -17.46
CA CYS A 388 13.69 10.61 -17.02
C CYS A 388 13.56 10.55 -15.50
N LYS A 389 14.36 11.33 -14.78
CA LYS A 389 14.27 11.43 -13.31
C LYS A 389 13.43 12.66 -12.94
N ILE A 390 12.33 12.44 -12.22
CA ILE A 390 11.52 13.50 -11.63
C ILE A 390 11.50 13.40 -10.10
N THR A 391 11.24 14.52 -9.43
CA THR A 391 11.12 14.59 -7.97
C THR A 391 9.67 14.80 -7.57
N MET A 392 9.28 14.08 -6.53
CA MET A 392 7.97 14.19 -5.88
C MET A 392 8.17 14.56 -4.41
N ASN A 393 7.64 15.71 -4.01
CA ASN A 393 7.74 16.16 -2.62
C ASN A 393 6.40 15.99 -1.89
N VAL A 394 6.47 15.40 -0.70
CA VAL A 394 5.34 15.16 0.21
C VAL A 394 5.71 15.61 1.63
N ARG A 395 4.74 15.67 2.54
CA ARG A 395 5.06 15.88 3.97
C ARG A 395 5.90 14.71 4.47
N GLU A 396 6.89 15.00 5.33
CA GLU A 396 7.78 13.98 5.91
C GLU A 396 6.99 12.81 6.52
N ASN A 397 5.92 13.11 7.26
CA ASN A 397 5.08 12.09 7.90
C ASN A 397 4.26 11.24 6.91
N ASP A 398 4.13 11.69 5.65
CA ASP A 398 3.37 10.99 4.63
C ASP A 398 4.26 10.12 3.72
N VAL A 399 5.60 10.19 3.83
CA VAL A 399 6.53 9.47 2.94
C VAL A 399 6.23 7.98 2.88
N GLU A 400 6.03 7.32 4.02
CA GLU A 400 5.68 5.90 4.08
C GLU A 400 4.38 5.60 3.30
N ALA A 401 3.38 6.49 3.44
CA ALA A 401 2.10 6.44 2.73
C ALA A 401 2.17 6.84 1.25
N TRP A 402 3.37 6.97 0.68
CA TRP A 402 3.62 7.17 -0.74
C TRP A 402 4.60 6.15 -1.34
N GLN A 403 5.42 5.49 -0.51
CA GLN A 403 6.48 4.58 -0.95
C GLN A 403 5.98 3.46 -1.86
N GLY A 404 4.90 2.77 -1.48
CA GLY A 404 4.32 1.67 -2.25
C GLY A 404 3.85 2.06 -3.66
N VAL A 405 3.11 3.17 -3.82
CA VAL A 405 2.63 3.60 -5.15
C VAL A 405 3.77 4.14 -6.03
N VAL A 406 4.75 4.83 -5.43
CA VAL A 406 5.96 5.29 -6.14
C VAL A 406 6.83 4.10 -6.57
N ALA A 407 7.00 3.11 -5.70
CA ALA A 407 7.73 1.89 -6.02
C ALA A 407 7.07 1.15 -7.18
N GLU A 408 5.74 1.01 -7.17
CA GLU A 408 5.01 0.38 -8.26
C GLU A 408 5.21 1.11 -9.59
N PHE A 409 5.15 2.45 -9.58
CA PHE A 409 5.42 3.24 -10.78
C PHE A 409 6.84 3.03 -11.29
N ASN A 410 7.84 3.13 -10.41
CA ASN A 410 9.24 2.94 -10.75
C ASN A 410 9.53 1.50 -11.21
N LYS A 411 8.80 0.51 -10.67
CA LYS A 411 8.87 -0.90 -11.08
C LYS A 411 8.32 -1.09 -12.48
N ARG A 412 7.22 -0.41 -12.81
CA ARG A 412 6.56 -0.48 -14.12
C ARG A 412 7.34 0.29 -15.21
N TYR A 413 7.93 1.41 -14.84
CA TYR A 413 8.69 2.30 -15.73
C TYR A 413 10.07 2.64 -15.16
N PRO A 414 11.04 1.69 -15.10
CA PRO A 414 12.35 1.95 -14.48
C PRO A 414 13.15 3.09 -15.14
N SER A 415 12.90 3.36 -16.43
CA SER A 415 13.48 4.49 -17.17
C SER A 415 12.79 5.85 -16.89
N CYS A 416 11.68 5.86 -16.15
CA CYS A 416 11.02 7.05 -15.63
C CYS A 416 11.02 6.99 -14.09
N TYR A 417 12.11 7.44 -13.49
CA TYR A 417 12.32 7.33 -12.04
C TYR A 417 11.71 8.51 -11.28
N ILE A 418 10.86 8.21 -10.31
CA ILE A 418 10.35 9.17 -9.33
C ILE A 418 11.14 9.06 -8.04
N GLU A 419 11.82 10.13 -7.69
CA GLU A 419 12.46 10.31 -6.39
C GLU A 419 11.45 10.92 -5.41
N LEU A 420 11.05 10.14 -4.41
CA LEU A 420 10.17 10.59 -3.34
C LEU A 420 10.99 11.28 -2.24
N VAL A 421 10.60 12.50 -1.89
CA VAL A 421 11.29 13.33 -0.89
C VAL A 421 10.27 13.85 0.13
N GLY A 422 10.52 13.59 1.41
CA GLY A 422 9.78 14.21 2.50
C GLY A 422 10.33 15.60 2.82
N LEU A 423 9.42 16.54 3.12
CA LEU A 423 9.74 17.88 3.58
C LEU A 423 9.01 18.18 4.88
N ASP A 424 9.67 18.96 5.74
CA ASP A 424 9.05 19.56 6.93
C ASP A 424 8.56 20.99 6.62
N TYR A 425 7.69 21.53 7.48
CA TYR A 425 7.11 22.88 7.32
C TYR A 425 8.16 23.99 7.28
N ASP A 426 9.32 23.78 7.94
CA ASP A 426 10.43 24.73 7.95
C ASP A 426 11.07 24.92 6.55
N ASP A 427 10.89 23.98 5.63
CA ASP A 427 11.43 24.04 4.27
C ASP A 427 10.53 24.84 3.30
N ARG A 428 9.34 25.29 3.74
CA ARG A 428 8.33 25.93 2.87
C ARG A 428 8.85 27.16 2.12
N THR A 429 9.65 28.02 2.76
CA THR A 429 10.21 29.22 2.10
C THR A 429 11.23 28.83 1.01
N VAL A 430 12.04 27.81 1.27
CA VAL A 430 13.02 27.30 0.30
C VAL A 430 12.30 26.67 -0.88
N LEU A 431 11.29 25.83 -0.62
CA LEU A 431 10.45 25.21 -1.62
C LEU A 431 9.78 26.26 -2.52
N LEU A 432 9.07 27.25 -1.94
CA LEU A 432 8.42 28.32 -2.70
C LEU A 432 9.43 29.09 -3.56
N THR A 433 10.61 29.43 -3.01
CA THR A 433 11.68 30.10 -3.77
C THR A 433 12.13 29.28 -4.98
N GLN A 434 12.26 27.96 -4.83
CA GLN A 434 12.62 27.07 -5.93
C GLN A 434 11.52 27.03 -6.99
N LEU A 435 10.26 26.85 -6.59
CA LEU A 435 9.11 26.78 -7.49
C LEU A 435 8.95 28.08 -8.30
N THR A 436 9.02 29.24 -7.64
CA THR A 436 8.97 30.55 -8.32
C THR A 436 10.13 30.75 -9.29
N ALA A 437 11.31 30.19 -9.00
CA ALA A 437 12.46 30.21 -9.91
C ALA A 437 12.36 29.20 -11.06
N GLY A 438 11.24 28.48 -11.20
CA GLY A 438 11.06 27.43 -12.20
C GLY A 438 11.94 26.19 -11.94
N LYS A 439 12.20 25.89 -10.66
CA LYS A 439 12.95 24.71 -10.19
C LYS A 439 12.11 23.96 -9.15
N GLY A 440 12.73 22.99 -8.49
CA GLY A 440 12.08 22.20 -7.43
C GLY A 440 11.33 20.99 -8.00
N PRO A 441 10.44 20.39 -7.21
CA PRO A 441 9.77 19.15 -7.58
C PRO A 441 8.87 19.31 -8.81
N VAL A 442 8.73 18.21 -9.55
CA VAL A 442 7.78 18.14 -10.67
C VAL A 442 6.38 17.81 -10.14
N LEU A 443 6.29 16.89 -9.18
CA LEU A 443 5.08 16.53 -8.44
C LEU A 443 5.15 17.07 -7.02
N LEU A 444 4.08 17.70 -6.55
CA LEU A 444 4.04 18.28 -5.20
C LEU A 444 2.72 17.95 -4.50
N ASP A 445 2.82 17.49 -3.25
CA ASP A 445 1.70 17.57 -2.32
C ASP A 445 1.40 19.04 -1.98
N THR A 446 0.25 19.48 -2.46
CA THR A 446 -0.23 20.86 -2.35
C THR A 446 -0.40 21.32 -0.90
N SER A 447 -0.48 20.42 0.08
CA SER A 447 -0.51 20.77 1.51
C SER A 447 0.76 21.50 1.99
N LEU A 448 1.87 21.38 1.26
CA LEU A 448 3.15 22.05 1.56
C LEU A 448 3.16 23.54 1.20
N VAL A 449 2.17 24.02 0.43
CA VAL A 449 2.09 25.38 -0.09
C VAL A 449 0.66 25.92 0.01
N ASP A 450 0.49 27.23 -0.21
CA ASP A 450 -0.85 27.81 -0.31
C ASP A 450 -1.36 27.58 -1.73
N PHE A 451 -1.99 26.41 -1.96
CA PHE A 451 -2.32 25.89 -3.28
C PHE A 451 -3.04 26.91 -4.19
N ALA A 452 -4.07 27.56 -3.65
CA ALA A 452 -4.88 28.53 -4.37
C ALA A 452 -4.12 29.84 -4.63
N ALA A 453 -3.32 30.31 -3.67
CA ALA A 453 -2.52 31.52 -3.82
C ALA A 453 -1.34 31.37 -4.80
N THR A 454 -1.03 30.14 -5.22
CA THR A 454 0.06 29.85 -6.17
C THR A 454 -0.45 29.21 -7.47
N GLU A 455 -1.68 29.54 -7.90
CA GLU A 455 -2.32 29.01 -9.12
C GLU A 455 -1.38 29.03 -10.34
N GLU A 456 -0.60 30.10 -10.52
CA GLU A 456 0.26 30.30 -11.69
C GLU A 456 1.40 29.27 -11.80
N LEU A 457 1.72 28.56 -10.71
CA LEU A 457 2.76 27.54 -10.65
C LEU A 457 2.29 26.17 -11.16
N TRP A 458 0.98 25.95 -11.28
CA TRP A 458 0.39 24.64 -11.53
C TRP A 458 0.00 24.43 -13.00
N GLU A 459 0.19 23.19 -13.45
CA GLU A 459 -0.26 22.73 -14.75
C GLU A 459 -1.75 22.37 -14.70
N PRO A 460 -2.58 22.84 -15.65
CA PRO A 460 -3.96 22.37 -15.77
C PRO A 460 -4.04 20.87 -16.08
N LEU A 461 -4.92 20.16 -15.37
CA LEU A 461 -5.02 18.70 -15.41
C LEU A 461 -6.36 18.19 -15.99
N ASP A 462 -7.29 19.08 -16.37
CA ASP A 462 -8.58 18.70 -16.95
C ASP A 462 -8.42 17.76 -18.15
N ASN A 463 -7.46 18.06 -19.02
CA ASN A 463 -7.20 17.25 -20.21
C ASN A 463 -6.59 15.87 -19.89
N VAL A 464 -5.82 15.76 -18.80
CA VAL A 464 -5.30 14.45 -18.35
C VAL A 464 -6.46 13.53 -17.98
N LEU A 465 -7.42 14.02 -17.18
CA LEU A 465 -8.59 13.22 -16.80
C LEU A 465 -9.50 12.89 -17.99
N GLU A 466 -9.67 13.83 -18.93
CA GLU A 466 -10.42 13.60 -20.16
C GLU A 466 -9.81 12.47 -20.99
N GLN A 467 -8.48 12.46 -21.16
CA GLN A 467 -7.78 11.41 -21.90
C GLN A 467 -7.81 10.05 -21.20
N LEU A 468 -7.77 10.04 -19.86
CA LEU A 468 -7.93 8.80 -19.08
C LEU A 468 -9.33 8.21 -19.19
N GLY A 469 -10.35 9.03 -19.49
CA GLY A 469 -11.73 8.57 -19.66
C GLY A 469 -12.39 8.12 -18.35
N ILE A 470 -11.83 8.50 -17.19
CA ILE A 470 -12.26 8.03 -15.86
C ILE A 470 -13.18 9.02 -15.13
N MET A 471 -13.54 10.15 -15.72
CA MET A 471 -14.31 11.20 -15.03
C MET A 471 -15.64 10.69 -14.42
N GLU A 472 -16.34 9.79 -15.12
CA GLU A 472 -17.61 9.20 -14.63
C GLU A 472 -17.41 8.18 -13.50
N GLU A 473 -16.19 7.67 -13.36
CA GLU A 473 -15.79 6.74 -12.30
C GLU A 473 -15.44 7.48 -11.01
N LEU A 474 -15.20 8.80 -11.07
CA LEU A 474 -14.82 9.64 -9.94
C LEU A 474 -16.01 10.40 -9.36
N TYR A 475 -15.94 10.75 -8.08
CA TYR A 475 -16.88 11.69 -7.46
C TYR A 475 -16.56 13.14 -7.88
N PRO A 476 -17.45 13.82 -8.64
CA PRO A 476 -17.15 15.14 -9.20
C PRO A 476 -17.00 16.21 -8.12
N ASN A 477 -17.83 16.17 -7.08
CA ASN A 477 -17.75 17.06 -5.93
C ASN A 477 -16.43 16.93 -5.16
N VAL A 478 -15.87 15.72 -5.07
CA VAL A 478 -14.55 15.49 -4.47
C VAL A 478 -13.45 16.11 -5.33
N MET A 479 -13.56 16.00 -6.66
CA MET A 479 -12.59 16.61 -7.58
C MET A 479 -12.65 18.15 -7.61
N GLU A 480 -13.74 18.77 -7.15
CA GLU A 480 -13.79 20.23 -6.98
C GLU A 480 -12.75 20.75 -5.99
N MET A 481 -12.30 19.94 -5.01
CA MET A 481 -11.22 20.32 -4.09
C MET A 481 -9.91 20.65 -4.82
N GLY A 482 -9.69 20.04 -5.99
CA GLY A 482 -8.50 20.29 -6.82
C GLY A 482 -8.64 21.42 -7.81
N LYS A 483 -9.76 22.16 -7.80
CA LYS A 483 -10.02 23.22 -8.76
C LYS A 483 -9.74 24.60 -8.18
N ILE A 484 -9.14 25.44 -9.00
CA ILE A 484 -9.01 26.89 -8.76
C ILE A 484 -9.73 27.58 -9.91
N ASN A 485 -10.71 28.43 -9.60
CA ASN A 485 -11.50 29.17 -10.60
C ASN A 485 -12.15 28.26 -11.69
N GLY A 486 -12.50 27.02 -11.32
CA GLY A 486 -13.13 26.03 -12.21
C GLY A 486 -12.18 25.18 -13.06
N THR A 487 -10.87 25.44 -13.02
CA THR A 487 -9.83 24.65 -13.70
C THR A 487 -9.18 23.70 -12.70
N LEU A 488 -8.99 22.44 -13.09
CA LEU A 488 -8.39 21.43 -12.24
C LEU A 488 -6.86 21.54 -12.25
N TYR A 489 -6.26 21.70 -11.09
CA TYR A 489 -4.80 21.80 -10.92
C TYR A 489 -4.25 20.75 -9.94
N GLY A 490 -5.12 20.14 -9.12
CA GLY A 490 -4.76 19.12 -8.13
C GLY A 490 -5.57 17.84 -8.30
N ILE A 491 -4.92 16.68 -8.16
CA ILE A 491 -5.57 15.37 -8.16
C ILE A 491 -5.70 14.84 -6.72
N VAL A 492 -6.93 14.49 -6.36
CA VAL A 492 -7.31 13.88 -5.08
C VAL A 492 -7.42 12.37 -5.25
N ARG A 493 -6.81 11.57 -4.36
CA ARG A 493 -6.96 10.09 -4.33
C ARG A 493 -8.04 9.64 -3.37
N ASP A 494 -8.01 10.21 -2.18
CA ASP A 494 -8.92 9.84 -1.11
C ASP A 494 -9.33 11.07 -0.31
N PHE A 495 -10.47 10.93 0.35
CA PHE A 495 -11.10 12.00 1.08
C PHE A 495 -11.76 11.45 2.35
N TYR A 496 -12.03 12.34 3.30
CA TYR A 496 -12.84 12.06 4.47
C TYR A 496 -13.89 13.15 4.62
N LEU A 497 -14.93 12.85 5.37
CA LEU A 497 -16.00 13.80 5.65
C LEU A 497 -15.89 14.31 7.08
N GLU A 498 -16.27 15.55 7.27
CA GLU A 498 -16.55 16.13 8.58
C GLU A 498 -18.00 16.57 8.61
N THR A 499 -18.68 16.25 9.71
CA THR A 499 -20.10 16.56 9.90
C THR A 499 -20.38 16.80 11.38
N VAL A 500 -21.59 17.25 11.68
CA VAL A 500 -22.06 17.47 13.04
C VAL A 500 -23.27 16.59 13.28
N VAL A 501 -23.27 15.89 14.41
CA VAL A 501 -24.42 15.13 14.90
C VAL A 501 -25.09 15.89 16.04
N ALA A 502 -26.42 15.93 16.04
CA ALA A 502 -27.20 16.43 17.16
C ALA A 502 -28.29 15.43 17.55
N TRP A 503 -28.74 15.53 18.80
CA TRP A 503 -29.78 14.67 19.37
C TRP A 503 -31.03 15.48 19.67
N ASP A 504 -31.68 15.96 18.62
CA ASP A 504 -33.03 16.53 18.67
C ASP A 504 -33.83 15.94 17.49
N PRO A 505 -34.83 15.07 17.74
CA PRO A 505 -35.59 14.42 16.68
C PRO A 505 -36.47 15.39 15.87
N ASP A 506 -36.70 16.61 16.38
CA ASP A 506 -37.45 17.65 15.67
C ASP A 506 -36.53 18.62 14.90
N LEU A 507 -35.20 18.50 15.04
CA LEU A 507 -34.21 19.32 14.36
C LEU A 507 -33.72 18.63 13.08
N GLU A 508 -34.29 19.02 11.95
CA GLU A 508 -33.87 18.51 10.63
C GLU A 508 -32.66 19.26 10.05
N ASP A 509 -32.55 20.57 10.34
CA ASP A 509 -31.52 21.46 9.80
C ASP A 509 -31.30 22.68 10.71
N TRP A 510 -30.17 23.38 10.56
CA TRP A 510 -29.89 24.63 11.27
C TRP A 510 -28.97 25.60 10.51
N ASP A 511 -29.30 26.88 10.58
CA ASP A 511 -28.38 27.96 10.20
C ASP A 511 -27.66 28.52 11.45
N PHE A 512 -26.79 29.51 11.27
CA PHE A 512 -26.10 30.17 12.38
C PHE A 512 -27.06 30.72 13.44
N ASP A 513 -28.17 31.35 13.03
CA ASP A 513 -29.09 31.98 13.98
C ASP A 513 -29.85 30.92 14.79
N THR A 514 -30.24 29.81 14.16
CA THR A 514 -30.87 28.64 14.79
C THR A 514 -29.89 27.97 15.75
N PHE A 515 -28.65 27.72 15.32
CA PHE A 515 -27.60 27.18 16.18
C PHE A 515 -27.39 28.03 17.44
N MET A 516 -27.27 29.35 17.28
CA MET A 516 -27.05 30.27 18.40
C MET A 516 -28.25 30.29 19.37
N GLN A 517 -29.48 30.22 18.86
CA GLN A 517 -30.69 30.11 19.68
C GLN A 517 -30.67 28.83 20.53
N TYR A 518 -30.26 27.70 19.94
CA TYR A 518 -30.12 26.44 20.66
C TYR A 518 -29.01 26.49 21.72
N ALA A 519 -27.82 27.00 21.37
CA ALA A 519 -26.68 27.10 22.27
C ALA A 519 -26.93 27.99 23.50
N GLN A 520 -27.73 29.05 23.32
CA GLN A 520 -28.12 29.96 24.40
C GLN A 520 -29.35 29.47 25.19
N GLY A 521 -30.30 28.82 24.51
CA GLY A 521 -31.60 28.44 25.07
C GLY A 521 -31.63 27.08 25.78
N THR A 522 -30.70 26.19 25.48
CA THR A 522 -30.68 24.84 26.05
C THR A 522 -30.20 24.86 27.50
N LEU A 523 -31.02 24.31 28.40
CA LEU A 523 -30.71 24.22 29.83
C LEU A 523 -29.89 22.95 30.12
N GLY A 524 -28.86 23.08 30.95
CA GLY A 524 -28.08 21.94 31.42
C GLY A 524 -26.87 21.56 30.55
N LEU A 525 -26.59 22.31 29.48
CA LEU A 525 -25.36 22.15 28.72
C LEU A 525 -24.12 22.37 29.60
N GLU A 526 -23.19 21.44 29.52
CA GLU A 526 -21.85 21.53 30.09
C GLU A 526 -20.85 22.01 29.03
N ALA A 527 -21.10 21.72 27.75
CA ALA A 527 -20.33 22.20 26.61
C ALA A 527 -21.22 22.38 25.36
N VAL A 528 -20.75 23.17 24.38
CA VAL A 528 -21.46 23.32 23.10
C VAL A 528 -21.24 22.08 22.23
N CYS A 529 -19.98 21.66 22.05
CA CYS A 529 -19.62 20.43 21.34
C CYS A 529 -18.63 19.54 22.11
N ASN A 530 -18.21 18.43 21.52
CA ASN A 530 -17.27 17.49 22.11
C ASN A 530 -15.88 18.06 22.36
N TYR A 531 -15.12 17.45 23.27
CA TYR A 531 -13.74 17.79 23.66
C TYR A 531 -13.53 19.29 23.96
N TYR A 532 -14.41 19.78 24.82
CA TYR A 532 -14.49 21.17 25.27
C TYR A 532 -13.74 21.35 26.60
N ASP A 533 -12.41 21.27 26.57
CA ASP A 533 -11.59 21.74 27.67
C ASP A 533 -11.18 23.20 27.45
N ARG A 534 -10.53 23.80 28.45
CA ARG A 534 -10.02 25.17 28.38
C ARG A 534 -9.16 25.44 27.14
N ASP A 535 -8.40 24.45 26.69
CA ASP A 535 -7.39 24.62 25.65
C ASP A 535 -7.97 24.42 24.23
N ASN A 536 -9.05 23.64 24.09
CA ASN A 536 -9.62 23.27 22.78
C ASN A 536 -11.05 23.77 22.52
N GLY A 537 -11.81 24.14 23.56
CA GLY A 537 -13.23 24.51 23.41
C GLY A 537 -13.45 25.74 22.53
N ALA A 538 -12.59 26.76 22.65
CA ALA A 538 -12.67 27.96 21.83
C ALA A 538 -12.40 27.65 20.34
N THR A 539 -11.37 26.85 20.07
CA THR A 539 -11.01 26.38 18.72
C THR A 539 -12.16 25.66 18.05
N GLN A 540 -12.81 24.73 18.75
CA GLN A 540 -13.93 23.98 18.19
C GLN A 540 -15.17 24.83 17.94
N LEU A 541 -15.51 25.75 18.85
CA LEU A 541 -16.62 26.68 18.62
C LEU A 541 -16.39 27.53 17.38
N LEU A 542 -15.17 28.01 17.18
CA LEU A 542 -14.82 28.80 16.00
C LEU A 542 -14.86 27.97 14.73
N SER A 543 -14.41 26.71 14.78
CA SER A 543 -14.53 25.79 13.66
C SER A 543 -15.99 25.49 13.29
N LEU A 544 -16.91 25.46 14.27
CA LEU A 544 -18.35 25.37 14.00
C LEU A 544 -18.94 26.62 13.34
N LEU A 545 -18.32 27.79 13.55
CA LEU A 545 -18.88 29.09 13.16
C LEU A 545 -18.09 29.77 12.02
N SER A 546 -17.16 29.06 11.39
CA SER A 546 -16.28 29.60 10.35
C SER A 546 -15.98 28.56 9.27
N HIS A 547 -16.44 28.85 8.06
CA HIS A 547 -16.28 28.01 6.87
C HIS A 547 -15.71 28.82 5.70
N GLY A 548 -14.74 29.69 6.02
CA GLY A 548 -14.16 30.67 5.11
C GLY A 548 -14.64 32.10 5.41
N LEU A 549 -14.06 33.08 4.72
CA LEU A 549 -14.38 34.51 4.92
C LEU A 549 -15.83 34.86 4.57
N GLU A 550 -16.40 34.24 3.55
CA GLU A 550 -17.75 34.52 3.05
C GLU A 550 -18.87 33.83 3.84
N ASP A 551 -18.50 32.92 4.74
CA ASP A 551 -19.40 32.10 5.53
C ASP A 551 -18.86 31.92 6.95
N CYS A 552 -18.78 33.06 7.64
CA CYS A 552 -18.31 33.16 9.01
C CYS A 552 -19.30 33.98 9.83
N TYR A 553 -19.78 33.42 10.95
CA TYR A 553 -20.81 34.07 11.76
C TYR A 553 -20.33 35.37 12.41
N PHE A 554 -19.09 35.37 12.87
CA PHE A 554 -18.58 36.38 13.79
C PHE A 554 -17.77 37.50 13.12
N ILE A 555 -17.63 37.46 11.79
CA ILE A 555 -16.94 38.48 11.00
C ILE A 555 -17.98 39.22 10.16
N VAL A 556 -17.95 40.55 10.20
CA VAL A 556 -18.73 41.39 9.27
C VAL A 556 -17.77 42.05 8.29
N THR A 557 -17.92 41.75 7.00
CA THR A 557 -17.14 42.41 5.93
C THR A 557 -17.83 43.68 5.47
N ASP A 558 -17.11 44.80 5.43
CA ASP A 558 -17.59 46.02 4.80
C ASP A 558 -17.58 45.88 3.26
N GLU A 559 -18.75 45.97 2.63
CA GLU A 559 -18.91 45.74 1.19
C GLU A 559 -18.19 46.78 0.31
N GLU A 560 -17.93 48.00 0.80
CA GLU A 560 -17.28 49.07 0.02
C GLU A 560 -15.76 49.07 0.15
N THR A 561 -15.24 48.69 1.31
CA THR A 561 -13.81 48.80 1.66
C THR A 561 -13.11 47.45 1.81
N GLY A 562 -13.86 46.35 1.95
CA GLY A 562 -13.32 45.02 2.26
C GLY A 562 -12.78 44.90 3.68
N GLY A 563 -13.03 45.89 4.55
CA GLY A 563 -12.60 45.86 5.96
C GLY A 563 -13.32 44.77 6.74
N LEU A 564 -12.60 44.09 7.63
CA LEU A 564 -13.18 43.12 8.56
C LEU A 564 -13.54 43.82 9.87
N HIS A 565 -14.77 43.61 10.33
CA HIS A 565 -15.28 44.16 11.58
C HIS A 565 -15.59 43.07 12.60
N PHE A 566 -15.03 43.23 13.79
CA PHE A 566 -15.25 42.37 14.96
C PHE A 566 -16.08 43.06 16.04
N ASP A 567 -16.35 44.36 15.92
CA ASP A 567 -17.29 45.11 16.79
C ASP A 567 -18.78 44.79 16.50
N SER A 568 -19.12 43.52 16.32
CA SER A 568 -20.49 43.08 16.04
C SER A 568 -21.13 42.41 17.27
N ASP A 569 -22.46 42.53 17.39
CA ASP A 569 -23.22 41.78 18.41
C ASP A 569 -23.00 40.26 18.25
N ARG A 570 -22.75 39.78 17.02
CA ARG A 570 -22.47 38.36 16.73
C ARG A 570 -21.16 37.90 17.36
N PHE A 571 -20.07 38.66 17.18
CA PHE A 571 -18.78 38.33 17.80
C PHE A 571 -18.88 38.32 19.33
N ARG A 572 -19.58 39.30 19.91
CA ARG A 572 -19.83 39.34 21.36
C ARG A 572 -20.58 38.11 21.88
N GLN A 573 -21.60 37.64 21.15
CA GLN A 573 -22.31 36.40 21.50
C GLN A 573 -21.40 35.17 21.47
N VAL A 574 -20.44 35.11 20.54
CA VAL A 574 -19.42 34.05 20.52
C VAL A 574 -18.53 34.13 21.76
N LEU A 575 -18.07 35.33 22.13
CA LEU A 575 -17.27 35.52 23.36
C LEU A 575 -18.05 35.14 24.63
N GLU A 576 -19.36 35.41 24.69
CA GLU A 576 -20.23 34.98 25.79
C GLU A 576 -20.31 33.45 25.89
N LEU A 577 -20.47 32.75 24.76
CA LEU A 577 -20.47 31.28 24.73
C LEU A 577 -19.10 30.72 25.15
N MET A 578 -18.00 31.31 24.67
CA MET A 578 -16.65 30.90 25.06
C MET A 578 -16.42 31.07 26.56
N GLY A 579 -16.76 32.23 27.13
CA GLY A 579 -16.61 32.48 28.56
C GLY A 579 -17.47 31.54 29.41
N LYS A 580 -18.66 31.17 28.91
CA LYS A 580 -19.57 30.26 29.61
C LYS A 580 -19.11 28.81 29.60
N TYR A 581 -18.67 28.30 28.45
CA TYR A 581 -18.45 26.86 28.25
C TYR A 581 -16.96 26.45 28.13
N CYS A 582 -16.05 27.33 27.72
CA CYS A 582 -14.62 27.02 27.55
C CYS A 582 -13.78 27.24 28.83
N SER A 583 -14.39 27.21 30.02
CA SER A 583 -13.71 27.52 31.29
C SER A 583 -13.36 26.30 32.15
N SER A 584 -13.83 25.10 31.77
CA SER A 584 -13.58 23.85 32.50
C SER A 584 -12.18 23.29 32.22
N GLU A 585 -11.50 22.80 33.27
CA GLU A 585 -10.25 22.03 33.13
C GLU A 585 -10.51 20.58 32.68
N GLU A 586 -11.69 20.02 33.00
CA GLU A 586 -12.11 18.69 32.54
C GLU A 586 -12.97 18.83 31.27
N GLY A 587 -12.49 18.27 30.16
CA GLY A 587 -13.21 18.28 28.89
C GLY A 587 -14.38 17.30 28.84
N VAL A 588 -15.41 17.64 28.08
CA VAL A 588 -16.58 16.78 27.85
C VAL A 588 -16.35 15.86 26.65
N LEU A 589 -16.26 14.55 26.86
CA LEU A 589 -16.06 13.57 25.79
C LEU A 589 -17.35 13.35 24.96
N PRO A 590 -17.24 13.08 23.64
CA PRO A 590 -18.39 12.77 22.80
C PRO A 590 -19.04 11.42 23.18
N GLY A 591 -20.26 11.17 22.67
CA GLY A 591 -21.01 9.94 22.91
C GLY A 591 -22.17 10.17 23.87
N ASP A 592 -22.11 9.54 25.04
CA ASP A 592 -23.16 9.61 26.08
C ASP A 592 -23.48 11.06 26.48
N SER A 593 -22.52 11.98 26.42
CA SER A 593 -22.74 13.40 26.73
C SER A 593 -23.85 14.03 25.89
N LEU A 594 -23.95 13.66 24.60
CA LEU A 594 -24.98 14.16 23.70
C LEU A 594 -26.33 13.55 24.04
N LEU A 595 -26.36 12.24 24.31
CA LEU A 595 -27.58 11.51 24.67
C LEU A 595 -28.14 11.93 26.04
N GLU A 596 -27.27 12.36 26.95
CA GLU A 596 -27.62 12.91 28.27
C GLU A 596 -28.01 14.40 28.21
N GLY A 597 -27.87 15.06 27.05
CA GLY A 597 -28.15 16.49 26.89
C GLY A 597 -27.11 17.42 27.53
N LYS A 598 -25.89 16.93 27.78
CA LYS A 598 -24.76 17.71 28.31
C LYS A 598 -24.00 18.46 27.21
N THR A 599 -24.03 17.95 25.98
CA THR A 599 -23.55 18.66 24.79
C THR A 599 -24.70 18.96 23.84
N LEU A 600 -24.60 20.05 23.09
CA LEU A 600 -25.61 20.39 22.07
C LEU A 600 -25.46 19.51 20.83
N CYS A 601 -24.21 19.30 20.41
CA CYS A 601 -23.85 18.49 19.25
C CYS A 601 -22.45 17.89 19.41
N ASN A 602 -22.04 17.00 18.50
CA ASN A 602 -20.66 16.54 18.40
C ASN A 602 -20.19 16.63 16.94
N ILE A 603 -18.94 17.05 16.73
CA ILE A 603 -18.26 17.00 15.43
C ILE A 603 -17.75 15.57 15.22
N LEU A 604 -18.07 14.99 14.07
CA LEU A 604 -17.71 13.63 13.68
C LEU A 604 -16.87 13.67 12.40
N THR A 605 -15.87 12.79 12.34
CA THR A 605 -15.07 12.55 11.13
C THR A 605 -15.42 11.17 10.58
N VAL A 606 -15.79 11.08 9.30
CA VAL A 606 -16.05 9.82 8.60
C VAL A 606 -14.87 9.56 7.68
N ARG A 607 -13.98 8.67 8.09
CA ARG A 607 -12.76 8.28 7.35
C ARG A 607 -12.98 7.01 6.57
N ARG A 608 -13.85 6.13 7.05
CA ARG A 608 -14.15 4.84 6.43
C ARG A 608 -15.65 4.57 6.45
N PRO A 609 -16.18 3.71 5.55
CA PRO A 609 -17.61 3.42 5.53
C PRO A 609 -18.16 2.89 6.86
N GLU A 610 -17.39 2.03 7.54
CA GLU A 610 -17.78 1.43 8.82
C GLU A 610 -17.91 2.44 9.97
N ASP A 611 -17.39 3.67 9.81
CA ASP A 611 -17.55 4.72 10.82
C ASP A 611 -19.02 5.13 10.97
N ILE A 612 -19.81 5.08 9.89
CA ILE A 612 -21.26 5.38 9.93
C ILE A 612 -21.99 4.36 10.81
N ALA A 613 -21.69 3.07 10.63
CA ALA A 613 -22.24 2.00 11.46
C ALA A 613 -21.82 2.16 12.93
N GLY A 614 -20.57 2.57 13.17
CA GLY A 614 -20.05 2.86 14.50
C GLY A 614 -20.77 4.03 15.18
N TYR A 615 -20.97 5.15 14.46
CA TYR A 615 -21.72 6.30 14.98
C TYR A 615 -23.18 5.97 15.23
N ARG A 616 -23.84 5.22 14.35
CA ARG A 616 -25.21 4.74 14.58
C ARG A 616 -25.30 3.83 15.80
N LYS A 617 -24.28 3.02 16.07
CA LYS A 617 -24.21 2.20 17.29
C LYS A 617 -24.08 3.05 18.56
N ILE A 618 -23.31 4.13 18.51
CA ILE A 618 -23.05 5.02 19.65
C ILE A 618 -24.27 5.91 19.94
N TYR A 619 -24.77 6.61 18.92
CA TYR A 619 -25.83 7.62 19.11
C TYR A 619 -27.24 7.08 18.90
N GLY A 620 -27.38 5.89 18.33
CA GLY A 620 -28.67 5.27 18.06
C GLY A 620 -29.32 5.74 16.76
N GLU A 621 -30.50 5.19 16.51
CA GLU A 621 -31.18 5.25 15.20
C GLU A 621 -31.77 6.61 14.83
N ASN A 622 -31.88 7.52 15.80
CA ASN A 622 -32.52 8.83 15.64
C ASN A 622 -31.51 9.98 15.62
N ALA A 623 -30.21 9.69 15.63
CA ALA A 623 -29.18 10.72 15.59
C ALA A 623 -29.16 11.37 14.21
N GLY A 624 -29.38 12.68 14.15
CA GLY A 624 -29.39 13.44 12.91
C GLY A 624 -27.97 13.93 12.58
N PHE A 625 -27.49 13.63 11.38
CA PHE A 625 -26.30 14.28 10.82
C PHE A 625 -26.73 15.61 10.20
N ILE A 626 -26.63 16.68 10.98
CA ILE A 626 -27.18 18.01 10.63
C ILE A 626 -26.12 18.87 9.93
N GLY A 627 -24.84 18.54 10.11
CA GLY A 627 -23.75 19.32 9.51
C GLY A 627 -23.44 20.62 10.26
N PHE A 628 -22.39 21.31 9.83
CA PHE A 628 -21.95 22.57 10.42
C PHE A 628 -22.91 23.70 10.07
N PRO A 629 -23.27 24.58 11.02
CA PRO A 629 -24.19 25.68 10.75
C PRO A 629 -23.55 26.67 9.78
N THR A 630 -24.33 27.13 8.80
CA THR A 630 -23.95 28.20 7.88
C THR A 630 -25.02 29.28 7.80
N LYS A 631 -24.84 30.29 6.96
CA LYS A 631 -25.91 31.26 6.65
C LYS A 631 -27.13 30.65 5.95
N ASP A 632 -26.96 29.52 5.25
CA ASP A 632 -27.98 28.91 4.38
C ASP A 632 -28.36 27.48 4.82
N GLY A 633 -28.17 27.13 6.09
CA GLY A 633 -28.44 25.80 6.66
C GLY A 633 -27.18 25.00 7.00
N GLY A 634 -27.35 23.74 7.38
CA GLY A 634 -26.28 22.84 7.77
C GLY A 634 -25.50 22.33 6.55
N ILE A 635 -24.17 22.26 6.66
CA ILE A 635 -23.31 21.70 5.60
C ILE A 635 -22.45 20.55 6.11
N HIS A 636 -22.23 19.56 5.26
CA HIS A 636 -21.18 18.57 5.46
C HIS A 636 -19.93 19.05 4.72
N GLN A 637 -18.76 18.78 5.29
CA GLN A 637 -17.50 19.16 4.66
C GLN A 637 -16.76 17.91 4.19
N MET A 638 -16.09 18.03 3.05
CA MET A 638 -15.10 17.05 2.61
C MET A 638 -13.71 17.65 2.69
N GLN A 639 -12.77 16.80 3.06
CA GLN A 639 -11.36 17.12 3.19
C GLN A 639 -10.57 16.03 2.49
N THR A 640 -9.41 16.38 1.96
CA THR A 640 -8.49 15.42 1.37
C THR A 640 -7.32 15.15 2.30
N SER A 641 -6.86 13.89 2.34
CA SER A 641 -5.63 13.54 3.05
C SER A 641 -4.41 14.14 2.36
N THR A 642 -4.39 14.09 1.01
CA THR A 642 -3.30 14.57 0.16
C THR A 642 -3.80 14.90 -1.25
N MET A 643 -3.19 15.91 -1.88
CA MET A 643 -3.53 16.29 -3.25
C MET A 643 -2.27 16.66 -4.03
N LEU A 644 -2.12 16.08 -5.23
CA LEU A 644 -0.93 16.27 -6.06
C LEU A 644 -1.15 17.23 -7.21
N SER A 645 -0.16 18.09 -7.43
CA SER A 645 -0.10 18.99 -8.59
C SER A 645 1.19 18.82 -9.38
N ILE A 646 1.11 19.11 -10.69
CA ILE A 646 2.28 19.15 -11.57
C ILE A 646 2.76 20.59 -11.70
N ARG A 647 4.07 20.80 -11.55
CA ARG A 647 4.69 22.11 -11.76
C ARG A 647 4.65 22.50 -13.23
N LYS A 648 4.04 23.65 -13.54
CA LYS A 648 3.87 24.21 -14.89
C LYS A 648 5.17 24.46 -15.64
N SER A 649 6.25 24.78 -14.94
CA SER A 649 7.55 25.11 -15.54
C SER A 649 8.45 23.90 -15.82
N ALA A 650 8.00 22.68 -15.52
CA ALA A 650 8.71 21.45 -15.87
C ALA A 650 8.78 21.24 -17.40
N ALA A 651 9.75 20.45 -17.87
CA ALA A 651 9.83 20.05 -19.27
C ALA A 651 8.66 19.13 -19.65
N LYS A 652 8.34 19.06 -20.95
CA LYS A 652 7.20 18.25 -21.43
C LYS A 652 7.33 16.78 -21.02
N GLU A 653 8.51 16.21 -21.19
CA GLU A 653 8.80 14.82 -20.85
C GLU A 653 8.67 14.54 -19.34
N GLU A 654 9.03 15.52 -18.49
CA GLU A 654 8.86 15.43 -17.04
C GLU A 654 7.38 15.47 -16.65
N LYS A 655 6.60 16.34 -17.28
CA LYS A 655 5.14 16.44 -17.07
C LYS A 655 4.41 15.20 -17.54
N GLU A 656 4.81 14.62 -18.66
CA GLU A 656 4.24 13.37 -19.17
C GLU A 656 4.51 12.19 -18.23
N ALA A 657 5.73 12.10 -17.66
CA ALA A 657 6.03 11.12 -16.62
C ALA A 657 5.18 11.34 -15.35
N ALA A 658 5.02 12.60 -14.93
CA ALA A 658 4.16 12.95 -13.81
C ALA A 658 2.66 12.65 -14.07
N ALA A 659 2.17 12.91 -15.29
CA ALA A 659 0.79 12.61 -15.68
C ALA A 659 0.54 11.09 -15.73
N ALA A 660 1.52 10.31 -16.17
CA ALA A 660 1.45 8.85 -16.11
C ALA A 660 1.43 8.32 -14.68
N PHE A 661 2.16 8.96 -13.76
CA PHE A 661 2.06 8.65 -12.34
C PHE A 661 0.66 8.93 -11.79
N LEU A 662 0.07 10.09 -12.13
CA LEU A 662 -1.30 10.42 -11.75
C LEU A 662 -2.33 9.43 -12.33
N ALA A 663 -2.07 8.86 -13.51
CA ALA A 663 -2.91 7.81 -14.09
C ALA A 663 -2.85 6.50 -13.27
N LEU A 664 -1.66 6.10 -12.81
CA LEU A 664 -1.51 4.96 -11.89
C LEU A 664 -2.19 5.27 -10.54
N TYR A 665 -1.97 6.47 -10.02
CA TYR A 665 -2.50 6.96 -8.75
C TYR A 665 -4.04 6.89 -8.69
N LEU A 666 -4.73 7.18 -9.80
CA LEU A 666 -6.18 7.10 -9.93
C LEU A 666 -6.70 5.75 -10.49
N SER A 667 -5.80 4.78 -10.69
CA SER A 667 -6.20 3.47 -11.21
C SER A 667 -6.98 2.67 -10.16
N ARG A 668 -7.91 1.85 -10.62
CA ARG A 668 -8.65 0.92 -9.75
C ARG A 668 -7.71 0.03 -8.94
N GLU A 669 -6.64 -0.46 -9.56
CA GLU A 669 -5.66 -1.34 -8.91
C GLU A 669 -4.95 -0.65 -7.73
N ALA A 670 -4.48 0.58 -7.92
CA ALA A 670 -3.82 1.35 -6.86
C ALA A 670 -4.77 1.59 -5.67
N HIS A 671 -6.02 1.97 -5.96
CA HIS A 671 -7.04 2.20 -4.91
C HIS A 671 -7.38 0.91 -4.14
N VAL A 672 -7.63 -0.21 -4.84
CA VAL A 672 -7.92 -1.51 -4.21
C VAL A 672 -6.76 -1.98 -3.33
N ARG A 673 -5.52 -1.78 -3.78
CA ARG A 673 -4.33 -2.11 -3.00
C ARG A 673 -4.23 -1.24 -1.74
N ALA A 674 -4.42 0.08 -1.87
CA ALA A 674 -4.32 1.01 -0.76
C ALA A 674 -5.37 0.76 0.35
N ILE A 675 -6.54 0.20 0.02
CA ILE A 675 -7.56 -0.19 1.00
C ILE A 675 -7.17 -1.43 1.80
N LYS A 676 -6.44 -2.37 1.20
CA LYS A 676 -6.05 -3.63 1.83
C LYS A 676 -4.86 -3.48 2.76
N ASP A 677 -3.94 -2.59 2.41
CA ASP A 677 -2.74 -2.36 3.21
C ASP A 677 -3.11 -1.51 4.43
N ALA A 678 -3.46 -2.17 5.54
CA ALA A 678 -3.97 -1.58 6.77
C ALA A 678 -3.01 -0.56 7.43
N THR A 679 -1.77 -0.43 6.94
CA THR A 679 -0.80 0.58 7.36
C THR A 679 -1.09 1.97 6.79
N TRP A 680 -1.87 2.06 5.71
CA TRP A 680 -2.09 3.30 4.98
C TRP A 680 -3.26 4.07 5.59
N GLY A 681 -3.04 5.35 5.89
CA GLY A 681 -4.09 6.31 6.27
C GLY A 681 -5.08 6.61 5.13
N TYR A 682 -5.37 5.63 4.28
CA TYR A 682 -6.29 5.71 3.17
C TYR A 682 -7.73 5.78 3.70
N HIS A 683 -8.46 6.81 3.26
CA HIS A 683 -9.82 7.09 3.70
C HIS A 683 -10.88 6.55 2.70
N LEU A 684 -11.84 7.38 2.31
CA LEU A 684 -12.84 7.06 1.30
C LEU A 684 -12.23 7.25 -0.08
N SER A 685 -12.36 6.24 -0.93
CA SER A 685 -11.87 6.30 -2.31
C SER A 685 -12.61 7.36 -3.14
N VAL A 686 -11.89 8.19 -3.91
CA VAL A 686 -12.53 9.08 -4.89
C VAL A 686 -13.20 8.32 -6.04
N ARG A 687 -12.78 7.07 -6.29
CA ARG A 687 -13.39 6.18 -7.28
C ARG A 687 -14.65 5.53 -6.72
N ARG A 688 -15.77 5.68 -7.43
CA ARG A 688 -17.11 5.16 -7.08
C ARG A 688 -17.15 3.64 -7.00
N ASP A 689 -16.58 2.96 -8.00
CA ASP A 689 -16.53 1.50 -8.06
C ASP A 689 -15.77 0.90 -6.87
N VAL A 690 -14.65 1.52 -6.49
CA VAL A 690 -13.85 1.08 -5.36
C VAL A 690 -14.48 1.46 -4.02
N LEU A 691 -15.14 2.63 -3.91
CA LEU A 691 -15.86 2.98 -2.69
C LEU A 691 -17.03 2.02 -2.42
N ASP A 692 -17.73 1.58 -3.48
CA ASP A 692 -18.75 0.54 -3.37
C ASP A 692 -18.18 -0.78 -2.82
N GLU A 693 -16.96 -1.15 -3.21
CA GLU A 693 -16.24 -2.30 -2.64
C GLU A 693 -15.88 -2.08 -1.16
N GLN A 694 -15.43 -0.88 -0.76
CA GLN A 694 -15.18 -0.55 0.65
C GLN A 694 -16.46 -0.69 1.49
N ILE A 695 -17.60 -0.22 0.97
CA ILE A 695 -18.90 -0.33 1.63
C ILE A 695 -19.34 -1.80 1.75
N ALA A 696 -19.19 -2.58 0.69
CA ALA A 696 -19.56 -3.99 0.69
C ALA A 696 -18.69 -4.85 1.62
N SER A 697 -17.45 -4.42 1.88
CA SER A 697 -16.46 -5.14 2.69
C SER A 697 -16.26 -4.57 4.10
N MET A 698 -17.22 -3.77 4.60
CA MET A 698 -17.14 -3.16 5.94
C MET A 698 -16.85 -4.20 7.04
N PRO A 699 -15.81 -4.00 7.86
CA PRO A 699 -15.52 -4.88 8.97
C PRO A 699 -16.59 -4.74 10.07
N THR A 700 -16.75 -5.80 10.86
CA THR A 700 -17.70 -5.79 11.99
C THR A 700 -17.16 -5.10 13.25
N ILE A 701 -15.89 -4.70 13.24
CA ILE A 701 -15.20 -3.99 14.31
C ILE A 701 -14.45 -2.82 13.68
N THR A 702 -14.58 -1.63 14.27
CA THR A 702 -13.85 -0.43 13.85
C THR A 702 -13.25 0.30 15.05
N SER A 703 -12.23 1.13 14.84
CA SER A 703 -11.69 2.03 15.85
C SER A 703 -12.01 3.48 15.50
N LEU A 704 -12.81 4.13 16.34
CA LEU A 704 -13.23 5.51 16.15
C LEU A 704 -12.43 6.44 17.07
N TYR A 705 -12.05 7.60 16.53
CA TYR A 705 -11.42 8.67 17.30
C TYR A 705 -12.35 9.12 18.44
N PHE A 706 -11.82 9.27 19.65
CA PHE A 706 -12.53 9.49 20.92
C PHE A 706 -13.38 8.34 21.50
N PHE A 707 -13.76 7.32 20.72
CA PHE A 707 -14.61 6.21 21.21
C PHE A 707 -13.86 4.90 21.41
N GLY A 708 -12.69 4.74 20.76
CA GLY A 708 -11.93 3.49 20.79
C GLY A 708 -12.56 2.43 19.89
N GLU A 709 -12.41 1.16 20.26
CA GLU A 709 -12.93 0.03 19.49
C GLU A 709 -14.45 -0.12 19.66
N VAL A 710 -15.16 -0.20 18.54
CA VAL A 710 -16.61 -0.37 18.47
C VAL A 710 -16.95 -1.66 17.73
N ASN A 711 -17.67 -2.56 18.41
CA ASN A 711 -18.16 -3.80 17.82
C ASN A 711 -19.60 -3.63 17.31
N MET A 712 -19.76 -3.82 16.00
CA MET A 712 -21.00 -3.59 15.25
C MET A 712 -21.67 -4.88 14.80
N LYS A 713 -21.14 -6.07 15.16
CA LYS A 713 -21.59 -7.38 14.68
C LYS A 713 -23.12 -7.59 14.74
N ASP A 714 -23.76 -7.16 15.83
CA ASP A 714 -25.20 -7.33 16.04
C ASP A 714 -26.04 -6.14 15.54
N ASN A 715 -25.40 -5.13 14.93
CA ASN A 715 -26.03 -3.87 14.49
C ASN A 715 -25.70 -3.49 13.04
N MET A 716 -25.06 -4.36 12.27
CA MET A 716 -24.72 -4.08 10.86
C MET A 716 -25.98 -3.92 10.01
N ASP A 717 -26.08 -2.78 9.31
CA ASP A 717 -27.12 -2.52 8.31
C ASP A 717 -26.48 -1.83 7.09
N ILE A 718 -25.79 -2.63 6.27
CA ILE A 718 -24.95 -2.15 5.17
C ILE A 718 -25.71 -1.23 4.22
N GLU A 719 -26.95 -1.58 3.85
CA GLU A 719 -27.74 -0.79 2.89
C GLU A 719 -28.12 0.57 3.46
N ARG A 720 -28.46 0.63 4.76
CA ARG A 720 -28.77 1.87 5.42
C ARG A 720 -27.53 2.74 5.62
N ASP A 721 -26.45 2.15 6.11
CA ASP A 721 -25.19 2.85 6.35
C ASP A 721 -24.61 3.37 5.01
N ARG A 722 -24.77 2.60 3.92
CA ARG A 722 -24.51 3.02 2.54
C ARG A 722 -25.33 4.24 2.15
N ALA A 723 -26.64 4.20 2.36
CA ALA A 723 -27.52 5.33 2.01
C ALA A 723 -27.13 6.61 2.75
N THR A 724 -26.86 6.51 4.06
CA THR A 724 -26.41 7.66 4.86
C THR A 724 -25.06 8.18 4.40
N LEU A 725 -24.08 7.31 4.13
CA LEU A 725 -22.77 7.73 3.62
C LEU A 725 -22.89 8.47 2.29
N LEU A 726 -23.66 7.92 1.34
CA LEU A 726 -23.83 8.52 0.02
C LEU A 726 -24.58 9.86 0.10
N GLU A 727 -25.59 9.99 0.97
CA GLU A 727 -26.27 11.25 1.22
C GLU A 727 -25.32 12.32 1.76
N LEU A 728 -24.45 11.96 2.72
CA LEU A 728 -23.42 12.85 3.24
C LEU A 728 -22.42 13.27 2.15
N ILE A 729 -22.00 12.34 1.29
CA ILE A 729 -21.09 12.64 0.16
C ILE A 729 -21.77 13.62 -0.79
N ASP A 730 -23.00 13.33 -1.23
CA ASP A 730 -23.73 14.15 -2.21
C ASP A 730 -24.03 15.56 -1.68
N GLY A 731 -24.28 15.70 -0.37
CA GLY A 731 -24.51 16.98 0.30
C GLY A 731 -23.24 17.73 0.71
N ALA A 732 -22.07 17.07 0.73
CA ALA A 732 -20.83 17.69 1.19
C ALA A 732 -20.23 18.66 0.17
N ARG A 733 -19.49 19.64 0.70
CA ARG A 733 -18.70 20.59 -0.10
C ARG A 733 -17.25 20.61 0.39
N PRO A 734 -16.28 20.99 -0.46
CA PRO A 734 -14.90 21.25 -0.03
C PRO A 734 -14.89 22.14 1.22
N GLY A 735 -14.24 21.67 2.28
CA GLY A 735 -14.09 22.48 3.48
C GLY A 735 -13.21 23.69 3.19
N SER A 736 -13.64 24.86 3.66
CA SER A 736 -12.87 26.09 3.56
C SER A 736 -12.52 26.57 4.96
N PHE A 737 -11.27 26.95 5.13
CA PHE A 737 -10.73 27.37 6.40
C PHE A 737 -10.47 28.87 6.42
N PHE A 738 -10.67 29.48 7.58
CA PHE A 738 -10.20 30.83 7.83
C PHE A 738 -8.67 30.80 7.98
N GLU A 739 -7.94 31.19 6.93
CA GLU A 739 -6.47 31.14 6.88
C GLU A 739 -5.76 31.90 8.03
N PRO A 740 -6.18 33.09 8.49
CA PRO A 740 -5.49 33.78 9.58
C PRO A 740 -5.98 33.33 10.98
N ARG A 741 -6.37 32.06 11.12
CA ARG A 741 -6.76 31.42 12.38
C ARG A 741 -5.75 31.60 13.51
N ASN A 742 -4.45 31.55 13.22
CA ASN A 742 -3.41 31.73 14.23
C ASN A 742 -3.49 33.12 14.89
N ILE A 743 -3.74 34.18 14.11
CA ILE A 743 -3.91 35.54 14.66
C ILE A 743 -5.14 35.57 15.56
N LEU A 744 -6.24 34.95 15.14
CA LEU A 744 -7.47 34.88 15.91
C LEU A 744 -7.26 34.16 17.24
N TYR A 745 -6.62 32.99 17.23
CA TYR A 745 -6.37 32.19 18.43
C TYR A 745 -5.40 32.88 19.39
N GLU A 746 -4.30 33.46 18.91
CA GLU A 746 -3.34 34.19 19.74
C GLU A 746 -4.00 35.33 20.54
N GLU A 747 -4.86 36.12 19.89
CA GLU A 747 -5.53 37.24 20.58
C GLU A 747 -6.65 36.74 21.51
N LEU A 748 -7.37 35.69 21.14
CA LEU A 748 -8.40 35.09 21.99
C LEU A 748 -7.83 34.46 23.26
N ASP A 749 -6.66 33.82 23.17
CA ASP A 749 -5.98 33.25 24.35
C ASP A 749 -5.64 34.35 25.36
N LEU A 750 -5.13 35.50 24.90
CA LEU A 750 -4.87 36.66 25.75
C LEU A 750 -6.14 37.20 26.40
N TYR A 751 -7.25 37.25 25.65
CA TYR A 751 -8.53 37.70 26.17
C TYR A 751 -9.10 36.74 27.22
N LEU A 752 -9.09 35.43 26.96
CA LEU A 752 -9.59 34.40 27.87
C LEU A 752 -8.72 34.27 29.14
N ALA A 753 -7.43 34.56 29.05
CA ALA A 753 -6.54 34.69 30.20
C ALA A 753 -6.80 35.95 31.04
N GLY A 754 -7.54 36.93 30.49
CA GLY A 754 -7.81 38.22 31.11
C GLY A 754 -6.67 39.24 31.00
N ASP A 755 -5.71 39.01 30.09
CA ASP A 755 -4.56 39.89 29.85
C ASP A 755 -4.92 41.11 28.99
N ILE A 756 -5.95 41.00 28.16
CA ILE A 756 -6.48 42.10 27.34
C ILE A 756 -8.01 42.25 27.54
N THR A 757 -8.53 43.46 27.33
CA THR A 757 -9.98 43.72 27.39
C THR A 757 -10.65 43.37 26.06
N GLU A 758 -11.99 43.24 26.05
CA GLU A 758 -12.77 43.04 24.81
C GLU A 758 -12.46 44.12 23.75
N ASP A 759 -12.46 45.40 24.14
CA ASP A 759 -12.11 46.50 23.23
C ASP A 759 -10.70 46.33 22.62
N MET A 760 -9.74 45.85 23.40
CA MET A 760 -8.37 45.62 22.92
C MET A 760 -8.30 44.41 21.99
N LEU A 761 -9.04 43.34 22.28
CA LEU A 761 -9.16 42.18 21.41
C LEU A 761 -9.70 42.58 20.04
N ILE A 762 -10.80 43.33 20.00
CA ILE A 762 -11.42 43.82 18.76
C ILE A 762 -10.42 44.69 17.98
N ASP A 763 -9.82 45.69 18.64
CA ASP A 763 -8.81 46.56 18.02
C ASP A 763 -7.63 45.76 17.47
N HIS A 764 -7.11 44.77 18.21
CA HIS A 764 -5.99 43.95 17.77
C HIS A 764 -6.36 43.09 16.56
N LEU A 765 -7.51 42.42 16.57
CA LEU A 765 -7.97 41.58 15.47
C LEU A 765 -8.18 42.40 14.20
N GLU A 766 -8.91 43.52 14.28
CA GLU A 766 -9.17 44.38 13.11
C GLU A 766 -7.86 44.93 12.51
N ASN A 767 -6.89 45.32 13.34
CA ASN A 767 -5.60 45.82 12.87
C ASN A 767 -4.70 44.70 12.29
N ARG A 768 -4.52 43.57 13.00
CA ARG A 768 -3.61 42.49 12.59
C ARG A 768 -4.15 41.75 11.37
N LEU A 769 -5.45 41.45 11.34
CA LEU A 769 -6.10 40.80 10.20
C LEU A 769 -6.21 41.73 9.00
N GLY A 770 -6.51 43.02 9.23
CA GLY A 770 -6.50 44.04 8.18
C GLY A 770 -5.14 44.18 7.51
N LEU A 771 -4.04 44.16 8.28
CA LEU A 771 -2.68 44.13 7.73
C LEU A 771 -2.41 42.85 6.93
N TYR A 772 -2.76 41.69 7.49
CA TYR A 772 -2.54 40.39 6.84
C TYR A 772 -3.24 40.29 5.48
N LEU A 773 -4.51 40.72 5.40
CA LEU A 773 -5.26 40.73 4.13
C LEU A 773 -4.78 41.83 3.19
N GLY A 774 -4.38 42.99 3.71
CA GLY A 774 -3.84 44.10 2.91
C GLY A 774 -2.49 43.80 2.25
N GLU A 775 -1.71 42.85 2.78
CA GLU A 775 -0.44 42.40 2.19
C GLU A 775 -0.61 41.30 1.12
N ARG A 776 -1.80 40.69 1.03
CA ARG A 776 -2.14 39.61 0.08
C ARG A 776 -3.02 40.06 -1.10
N ASN A 777 -3.60 41.26 -1.04
CA ASN A 777 -4.28 41.95 -2.15
C ASN A 777 -3.27 42.79 -2.97
#